data_AF-A0A3R6YK82-F1
#
_entry.id   AF-A0A3R6YK82-F1
#
_cell.length_a   1.000
_cell.length_b   1.000
_cell.length_c   1.000
_cell.angle_alpha   90.00
_cell.angle_beta   90.00
_cell.angle_gamma   90.00
#
_symmetry.space_group_name_H-M   'P 1'
#
loop_
_entity.id
_entity.type
_entity.pdbx_description
1 polymer ?
#
loop_
_entity_poly.entity_id
_entity_poly.type
_entity_poly.pdbx_seq_one_letter_code
_entity_poly.pdbx_strand_id
1 'polypeptide(L)'
;MKFNVDVVRIRENSIQLNGWAIGKTPDAKIAYDVEDGDHLHLDHKYVATRRDDVSQIYFGSVLDREFGFDIQFPYERGKEYYLVIRGEGRRIRVKYNEELIAKRSSVAHKKMQKIKDLMNMETVRVAYDFWKENGLRALIKKSKHKIQGIDNDYDYGEWYELTKPTEEELSEQRATVFEYMPKLSIVIPAYKTPERYLKEMLNSILAQTYENWEVCVADGSPAGEGIERVLRRYAEKDQRFKYVILGENKGISGNTNAAMDMAVGDFIVLADHDDTLPPHALFEVAKAINEHPGADVIYSDEDKMDMDGGALFDPHFKPDFNIDLLRSVNYICHLFVVSHDLAARVGGFRQEFDGAQDYDFIFRCTEGASEVCHIPKVLYHWRCHQNSTASNPESKLYAFEAGSRAIMAHYKRVGIEAERVEKGVDYGIYHSIYKIKGEPLVSVIIPNKDHRQDLDLCIRSISERATYKNLEFIVVENNSTEPETFAYYEKIQKEFPNVRVVRWEREFNYSAINNFGVTFAKGEYLLFLNNDTEPIEPKFIEEMLGLCQRDDVGIVGARLLYQDDTIQHAGVVVGFGGIAGHTFIGLHKAENSYFHRAMSTQDYSAVTAACMMSKKSIFQQVGGFTEELAVAFNDIDYCMKVRAAGKLVVYNPYALLYHYESKSRGLEDTPEKIARFNREIRIFADRWPEILEKGDPYYNPNLTLRKSNFALRDLKKEGIGEPYKLEV
;
A
#
# COMPACT_ATOMS: atom_id res chain seq x y z
N MET A 1 -26.98 -32.79 6.22
CA MET A 1 -26.45 -31.97 5.12
C MET A 1 -26.52 -30.48 5.44
N LYS A 2 -25.35 -29.83 5.50
CA LYS A 2 -25.15 -28.37 5.56
C LYS A 2 -24.30 -27.97 4.36
N PHE A 3 -24.43 -26.73 3.89
CA PHE A 3 -23.63 -26.22 2.79
C PHE A 3 -23.50 -24.69 2.88
N ASN A 4 -22.48 -24.15 2.24
CA ASN A 4 -22.37 -22.73 1.92
C ASN A 4 -21.77 -22.55 0.52
N VAL A 5 -22.11 -21.44 -0.13
CA VAL A 5 -21.43 -20.99 -1.35
C VAL A 5 -20.74 -19.69 -0.98
N ASP A 6 -19.43 -19.76 -0.82
CA ASP A 6 -18.60 -18.66 -0.29
C ASP A 6 -18.35 -17.59 -1.35
N VAL A 7 -18.18 -18.02 -2.61
CA VAL A 7 -17.86 -17.14 -3.72
C VAL A 7 -18.74 -17.47 -4.92
N VAL A 8 -19.30 -16.43 -5.52
CA VAL A 8 -19.97 -16.49 -6.83
C VAL A 8 -19.27 -15.47 -7.71
N ARG A 9 -18.66 -15.92 -8.82
CA ARG A 9 -18.02 -15.05 -9.80
C ARG A 9 -18.66 -15.29 -11.17
N ILE A 10 -19.02 -14.22 -11.85
CA ILE A 10 -19.39 -14.28 -13.27
C ILE A 10 -18.12 -13.99 -14.08
N ARG A 11 -17.82 -14.82 -15.08
CA ARG A 11 -16.69 -14.66 -16.01
C ARG A 11 -17.20 -14.86 -17.43
N GLU A 12 -17.20 -13.82 -18.26
CA GLU A 12 -17.67 -13.81 -19.67
C GLU A 12 -18.92 -14.69 -19.92
N ASN A 13 -18.73 -15.97 -20.28
CA ASN A 13 -19.80 -16.92 -20.58
C ASN A 13 -19.94 -18.03 -19.53
N SER A 14 -19.53 -17.82 -18.28
CA SER A 14 -19.61 -18.82 -17.22
C SER A 14 -19.82 -18.23 -15.82
N ILE A 15 -20.53 -18.96 -14.96
CA ILE A 15 -20.55 -18.74 -13.52
C ILE A 15 -19.55 -19.71 -12.89
N GLN A 16 -18.77 -19.21 -11.93
CA GLN A 16 -17.95 -20.00 -11.03
C GLN A 16 -18.49 -19.90 -9.60
N LEU A 17 -18.75 -21.05 -8.98
CA LEU A 17 -19.21 -21.20 -7.61
C LEU A 17 -18.11 -21.90 -6.80
N ASN A 18 -17.62 -21.25 -5.75
CA ASN A 18 -16.77 -21.89 -4.75
C ASN A 18 -17.51 -21.99 -3.43
N GLY A 19 -17.45 -23.15 -2.78
CA GLY A 19 -18.16 -23.37 -1.53
C GLY A 19 -17.81 -24.69 -0.87
N TRP A 20 -18.67 -25.13 0.05
CA TRP A 20 -18.55 -26.41 0.72
C TRP A 20 -19.92 -27.03 1.01
N ALA A 21 -19.97 -28.36 1.09
CA ALA A 21 -21.13 -29.08 1.57
C ALA A 21 -20.73 -30.35 2.30
N ILE A 22 -21.36 -30.61 3.44
CA ILE A 22 -21.05 -31.74 4.31
C ILE A 22 -22.32 -32.45 4.80
N GLY A 23 -22.22 -33.75 5.06
CA GLY A 23 -23.29 -34.51 5.71
C GLY A 23 -23.21 -34.48 7.24
N LYS A 24 -23.95 -35.36 7.90
CA LYS A 24 -23.92 -35.56 9.35
C LYS A 24 -22.64 -36.28 9.81
N THR A 25 -22.02 -37.06 8.92
CA THR A 25 -20.75 -37.73 9.16
C THR A 25 -19.73 -37.32 8.10
N PRO A 26 -18.41 -37.40 8.41
CA PRO A 26 -17.35 -37.12 7.42
C PRO A 26 -17.36 -38.04 6.19
N ASP A 27 -18.03 -39.19 6.28
CA ASP A 27 -18.16 -40.17 5.20
C ASP A 27 -19.39 -39.96 4.31
N ALA A 28 -20.22 -38.97 4.62
CA ALA A 28 -21.41 -38.69 3.84
C ALA A 28 -21.02 -38.19 2.43
N LYS A 29 -21.46 -38.93 1.41
CA LYS A 29 -21.23 -38.56 0.02
C LYS A 29 -22.19 -37.44 -0.39
N ILE A 30 -21.61 -36.34 -0.87
CA ILE A 30 -22.33 -35.21 -1.46
C ILE A 30 -22.05 -35.21 -2.96
N ALA A 31 -23.10 -35.01 -3.75
CA ALA A 31 -23.03 -34.87 -5.20
C ALA A 31 -23.58 -33.49 -5.60
N TYR A 32 -22.99 -32.94 -6.65
CA TYR A 32 -23.34 -31.65 -7.20
C TYR A 32 -23.83 -31.81 -8.63
N ASP A 33 -24.75 -30.95 -9.03
CA ASP A 33 -25.35 -30.92 -10.36
C ASP A 33 -25.79 -29.48 -10.64
N VAL A 34 -25.83 -29.07 -11.91
CA VAL A 34 -26.24 -27.73 -12.32
C VAL A 34 -27.42 -27.88 -13.26
N GLU A 35 -28.49 -27.13 -12.97
CA GLU A 35 -29.71 -27.10 -13.78
C GLU A 35 -29.96 -25.69 -14.34
N ASP A 36 -30.58 -25.59 -15.52
CA ASP A 36 -31.04 -24.33 -16.10
C ASP A 36 -32.43 -23.90 -15.56
N GLY A 37 -32.98 -22.83 -16.14
CA GLY A 37 -34.30 -22.27 -15.77
C GLY A 37 -35.47 -23.26 -15.91
N ASP A 38 -35.34 -24.24 -16.80
CA ASP A 38 -36.33 -25.29 -17.07
C ASP A 38 -36.04 -26.58 -16.26
N HIS A 39 -35.06 -26.53 -15.36
CA HIS A 39 -34.58 -27.66 -14.55
C HIS A 39 -33.95 -28.80 -15.35
N LEU A 40 -33.41 -28.50 -16.53
CA LEU A 40 -32.64 -29.43 -17.33
C LEU A 40 -31.17 -29.37 -16.90
N HIS A 41 -30.50 -30.53 -16.93
CA HIS A 41 -29.09 -30.65 -16.60
C HIS A 41 -28.23 -29.80 -17.55
N LEU A 42 -27.24 -29.12 -16.98
CA LEU A 42 -26.32 -28.25 -17.69
C LEU A 42 -24.88 -28.74 -17.46
N ASP A 43 -24.12 -28.85 -18.55
CA ASP A 43 -22.72 -29.27 -18.50
C ASP A 43 -21.91 -28.31 -17.64
N HIS A 44 -21.13 -28.88 -16.71
CA HIS A 44 -20.34 -28.10 -15.76
C HIS A 44 -19.02 -28.80 -15.44
N LYS A 45 -18.01 -28.00 -15.08
CA LYS A 45 -16.76 -28.47 -14.50
C LYS A 45 -16.92 -28.49 -12.99
N TYR A 46 -16.39 -29.53 -12.35
CA TYR A 46 -16.37 -29.69 -10.90
C TYR A 46 -14.97 -30.09 -10.45
N VAL A 47 -14.42 -29.37 -9.48
CA VAL A 47 -13.19 -29.71 -8.78
C VAL A 47 -13.52 -29.78 -7.30
N ALA A 48 -13.21 -30.91 -6.66
CA ALA A 48 -13.32 -31.03 -5.22
C ALA A 48 -12.17 -30.26 -4.57
N THR A 49 -12.43 -29.52 -3.50
CA THR A 49 -11.41 -28.69 -2.85
C THR A 49 -11.28 -29.03 -1.37
N ARG A 50 -10.06 -28.87 -0.84
CA ARG A 50 -9.77 -29.07 0.58
C ARG A 50 -10.23 -27.86 1.39
N ARG A 51 -10.85 -28.09 2.55
CA ARG A 51 -11.41 -27.06 3.44
C ARG A 51 -11.20 -27.43 4.91
N ASP A 52 -9.98 -27.20 5.36
CA ASP A 52 -9.52 -27.56 6.71
C ASP A 52 -10.32 -26.82 7.79
N ASP A 53 -10.66 -25.57 7.52
CA ASP A 53 -11.55 -24.73 8.33
C ASP A 53 -12.92 -25.38 8.53
N VAL A 54 -13.54 -25.88 7.46
CA VAL A 54 -14.88 -26.52 7.51
C VAL A 54 -14.82 -27.82 8.31
N SER A 55 -13.80 -28.65 8.12
CA SER A 55 -13.65 -29.89 8.90
C SER A 55 -13.42 -29.63 10.38
N GLN A 56 -12.59 -28.63 10.70
CA GLN A 56 -12.31 -28.24 12.07
C GLN A 56 -13.57 -27.71 12.76
N ILE A 57 -14.37 -26.91 12.05
CA ILE A 57 -15.62 -26.35 12.56
C ILE A 57 -16.66 -27.46 12.83
N TYR A 58 -16.94 -28.33 11.86
CA TYR A 58 -18.09 -29.23 11.97
C TYR A 58 -17.79 -30.63 12.50
N PHE A 59 -16.52 -31.05 12.50
CA PHE A 59 -16.10 -32.37 13.00
C PHE A 59 -15.07 -32.29 14.12
N GLY A 60 -14.66 -31.08 14.55
CA GLY A 60 -13.77 -30.85 15.68
C GLY A 60 -12.31 -31.23 15.46
N SER A 61 -11.93 -31.58 14.22
CA SER A 61 -10.56 -31.91 13.82
C SER A 61 -10.34 -31.60 12.34
N VAL A 62 -9.09 -31.29 11.97
CA VAL A 62 -8.69 -31.16 10.56
C VAL A 62 -8.63 -32.57 9.97
N LEU A 63 -9.52 -32.83 9.01
CA LEU A 63 -9.60 -34.12 8.33
C LEU A 63 -9.04 -33.97 6.92
N ASP A 64 -8.14 -34.86 6.52
CA ASP A 64 -7.53 -34.85 5.20
C ASP A 64 -8.52 -35.36 4.13
N ARG A 65 -9.50 -34.51 3.80
CA ARG A 65 -10.59 -34.78 2.86
C ARG A 65 -11.08 -33.52 2.16
N GLU A 66 -11.68 -33.72 1.00
CA GLU A 66 -12.24 -32.66 0.17
C GLU A 66 -13.71 -32.39 0.58
N PHE A 67 -13.92 -31.37 1.39
CA PHE A 67 -15.27 -30.93 1.80
C PHE A 67 -15.78 -29.73 1.00
N GLY A 68 -14.93 -29.14 0.16
CA GLY A 68 -15.23 -28.02 -0.69
C GLY A 68 -15.54 -28.42 -2.14
N PHE A 69 -16.11 -27.47 -2.87
CA PHE A 69 -16.34 -27.58 -4.30
C PHE A 69 -15.95 -26.28 -5.02
N ASP A 70 -15.46 -26.43 -6.23
CA ASP A 70 -15.35 -25.38 -7.25
C ASP A 70 -16.10 -25.86 -8.49
N ILE A 71 -17.20 -25.19 -8.82
CA ILE A 71 -18.10 -25.56 -9.92
C ILE A 71 -18.16 -24.42 -10.91
N GLN A 72 -17.85 -24.70 -12.17
CA GLN A 72 -17.93 -23.74 -13.27
C GLN A 72 -18.90 -24.22 -14.35
N PHE A 73 -19.82 -23.37 -14.77
CA PHE A 73 -20.82 -23.71 -15.80
C PHE A 73 -21.16 -22.52 -16.71
N PRO A 74 -21.60 -22.76 -17.95
CA PRO A 74 -21.99 -21.70 -18.88
C PRO A 74 -23.05 -20.73 -18.34
N TYR A 75 -22.89 -19.45 -18.66
CA TYR A 75 -23.78 -18.37 -18.24
C TYR A 75 -24.22 -17.53 -19.44
N GLU A 76 -25.52 -17.28 -19.51
CA GLU A 76 -26.15 -16.34 -20.43
C GLU A 76 -26.96 -15.33 -19.62
N ARG A 77 -26.86 -14.06 -20.02
CA ARG A 77 -27.51 -12.94 -19.34
C ARG A 77 -29.03 -13.08 -19.32
N GLY A 78 -29.66 -12.71 -18.21
CA GLY A 78 -31.11 -12.80 -18.02
C GLY A 78 -31.68 -14.21 -17.81
N LYS A 79 -30.86 -15.27 -17.89
CA LYS A 79 -31.28 -16.65 -17.59
C LYS A 79 -31.08 -17.02 -16.13
N GLU A 80 -31.82 -18.04 -15.70
CA GLU A 80 -31.77 -18.58 -14.34
C GLU A 80 -31.05 -19.93 -14.31
N TYR A 81 -30.32 -20.17 -13.22
CA TYR A 81 -29.54 -21.39 -13.00
C TYR A 81 -29.72 -21.89 -11.58
N TYR A 82 -29.54 -23.19 -11.36
CA TYR A 82 -29.66 -23.83 -10.05
C TYR A 82 -28.48 -24.73 -9.77
N LEU A 83 -27.78 -24.49 -8.65
CA LEU A 83 -26.88 -25.49 -8.08
C LEU A 83 -27.72 -26.50 -7.28
N VAL A 84 -27.60 -27.77 -7.62
CA VAL A 84 -28.29 -28.88 -6.98
C VAL A 84 -27.31 -29.67 -6.13
N ILE A 85 -27.51 -29.69 -4.83
CA ILE A 85 -26.68 -30.41 -3.87
C ILE A 85 -27.47 -31.62 -3.36
N ARG A 86 -26.95 -32.83 -3.56
CA ARG A 86 -27.58 -34.10 -3.18
C ARG A 86 -26.72 -34.84 -2.16
N GLY A 87 -27.30 -35.24 -1.04
CA GLY A 87 -26.59 -35.98 -0.01
C GLY A 87 -27.52 -36.43 1.10
N GLU A 88 -27.27 -37.62 1.65
CA GLU A 88 -28.04 -38.19 2.78
C GLU A 88 -29.57 -38.23 2.54
N GLY A 89 -29.99 -38.54 1.32
CA GLY A 89 -31.42 -38.57 0.95
C GLY A 89 -32.08 -37.19 0.84
N ARG A 90 -31.32 -36.09 0.92
CA ARG A 90 -31.79 -34.72 0.72
C ARG A 90 -31.31 -34.17 -0.63
N ARG A 91 -32.15 -33.33 -1.24
CA ARG A 91 -31.85 -32.55 -2.45
C ARG A 91 -32.13 -31.08 -2.16
N ILE A 92 -31.12 -30.24 -2.30
CA ILE A 92 -31.22 -28.79 -2.12
C ILE A 92 -30.97 -28.13 -3.48
N ARG A 93 -31.80 -27.16 -3.84
CA ARG A 93 -31.61 -26.32 -5.04
C ARG A 93 -31.33 -24.89 -4.62
N VAL A 94 -30.25 -24.32 -5.12
CA VAL A 94 -29.84 -22.94 -4.87
C VAL A 94 -29.93 -22.16 -6.17
N LYS A 95 -30.82 -21.17 -6.21
CA LYS A 95 -31.09 -20.35 -7.40
C LYS A 95 -30.05 -19.25 -7.59
N TYR A 96 -29.64 -19.04 -8.84
CA TYR A 96 -28.76 -17.97 -9.30
C TYR A 96 -29.37 -17.28 -10.52
N ASN A 97 -29.50 -15.96 -10.46
CA ASN A 97 -29.84 -15.08 -11.59
C ASN A 97 -29.17 -13.72 -11.37
N GLU A 98 -29.17 -12.85 -12.40
CA GLU A 98 -28.47 -11.55 -12.40
C GLU A 98 -28.84 -10.70 -11.17
N GLU A 99 -30.13 -10.55 -10.86
CA GLU A 99 -30.61 -9.81 -9.68
C GLU A 99 -30.19 -10.44 -8.35
N LEU A 100 -30.20 -11.76 -8.21
CA LEU A 100 -29.81 -12.43 -6.97
C LEU A 100 -28.29 -12.40 -6.74
N ILE A 101 -27.49 -12.42 -7.81
CA ILE A 101 -26.03 -12.29 -7.73
C ILE A 101 -25.65 -10.85 -7.35
N ALA A 102 -26.31 -9.85 -7.94
CA ALA A 102 -26.21 -8.44 -7.54
C ALA A 102 -26.71 -8.19 -6.10
N LYS A 103 -27.79 -8.85 -5.69
CA LYS A 103 -28.33 -8.73 -4.33
C LYS A 103 -27.47 -9.44 -3.28
N ARG A 104 -26.81 -10.55 -3.61
CA ARG A 104 -25.86 -11.24 -2.70
C ARG A 104 -24.54 -10.50 -2.55
N SER A 105 -24.15 -9.70 -3.53
CA SER A 105 -23.03 -8.77 -3.43
C SER A 105 -23.39 -7.49 -2.65
N SER A 106 -24.69 -7.16 -2.49
CA SER A 106 -25.16 -5.97 -1.76
C SER A 106 -24.82 -5.95 -0.26
N VAL A 107 -24.57 -4.74 0.25
CA VAL A 107 -24.22 -4.42 1.65
C VAL A 107 -25.24 -4.98 2.65
N ALA A 108 -26.53 -4.84 2.36
CA ALA A 108 -27.60 -5.35 3.23
C ALA A 108 -27.55 -6.88 3.38
N HIS A 109 -27.18 -7.61 2.33
CA HIS A 109 -27.06 -9.06 2.37
C HIS A 109 -25.79 -9.50 3.10
N LYS A 110 -24.63 -8.90 2.82
CA LYS A 110 -23.36 -9.17 3.52
C LYS A 110 -23.44 -8.86 5.01
N LYS A 111 -24.09 -7.75 5.39
CA LYS A 111 -24.32 -7.34 6.79
C LYS A 111 -25.29 -8.29 7.50
N MET A 112 -26.38 -8.67 6.85
CA MET A 112 -27.33 -9.66 7.39
C MET A 112 -26.72 -11.05 7.54
N GLN A 113 -25.85 -11.48 6.62
CA GLN A 113 -25.16 -12.76 6.70
C GLN A 113 -24.12 -12.78 7.83
N LYS A 114 -23.28 -11.74 7.96
CA LYS A 114 -22.36 -11.61 9.10
C LYS A 114 -23.08 -11.58 10.45
N ILE A 115 -24.23 -10.91 10.55
CA ILE A 115 -25.07 -10.93 11.77
C ILE A 115 -25.59 -12.34 12.05
N LYS A 116 -26.04 -13.08 11.03
CA LYS A 116 -26.46 -14.49 11.18
C LYS A 116 -25.31 -15.39 11.61
N ASP A 117 -24.09 -15.17 11.11
CA ASP A 117 -22.89 -15.93 11.48
C ASP A 117 -22.43 -15.65 12.92
N LEU A 118 -22.61 -14.41 13.39
CA LEU A 118 -22.38 -14.02 14.79
C LEU A 118 -23.43 -14.61 15.73
N MET A 119 -24.66 -14.81 15.26
CA MET A 119 -25.76 -15.44 15.98
C MET A 119 -25.80 -16.97 15.84
N ASN A 120 -24.84 -17.57 15.13
CA ASN A 120 -24.71 -19.03 15.06
C ASN A 120 -24.45 -19.59 16.47
N MET A 121 -25.20 -20.63 16.85
CA MET A 121 -25.14 -21.31 18.16
C MET A 121 -23.74 -21.78 18.55
N GLU A 122 -22.88 -22.02 17.58
CA GLU A 122 -21.49 -22.45 17.76
C GLU A 122 -20.57 -21.28 18.15
N THR A 123 -20.73 -20.11 17.52
CA THR A 123 -20.07 -18.86 17.90
C THR A 123 -20.45 -18.43 19.33
N VAL A 124 -21.73 -18.63 19.69
CA VAL A 124 -22.24 -18.39 21.05
C VAL A 124 -21.62 -19.38 22.05
N ARG A 125 -21.43 -20.65 21.67
CA ARG A 125 -20.81 -21.67 22.52
C ARG A 125 -19.32 -21.39 22.75
N VAL A 126 -18.57 -21.03 21.71
CA VAL A 126 -17.16 -20.61 21.81
C VAL A 126 -17.01 -19.33 22.64
N ALA A 127 -17.92 -18.37 22.48
CA ALA A 127 -17.95 -17.17 23.33
C ALA A 127 -18.23 -17.52 24.80
N TYR A 128 -19.09 -18.50 25.04
CA TYR A 128 -19.43 -18.99 26.39
C TYR A 128 -18.28 -19.77 27.05
N ASP A 129 -17.57 -20.61 26.29
CA ASP A 129 -16.41 -21.36 26.78
C ASP A 129 -15.22 -20.42 27.03
N PHE A 130 -14.98 -19.46 26.14
CA PHE A 130 -13.98 -18.40 26.34
C PHE A 130 -14.31 -17.51 27.56
N TRP A 131 -15.59 -17.23 27.80
CA TRP A 131 -16.05 -16.53 29.00
C TRP A 131 -15.75 -17.30 30.28
N LYS A 132 -15.99 -18.62 30.29
CA LYS A 132 -15.71 -19.47 31.45
C LYS A 132 -14.22 -19.51 31.81
N GLU A 133 -13.35 -19.50 30.81
CA GLU A 133 -11.90 -19.60 31.01
C GLU A 133 -11.24 -18.24 31.30
N ASN A 134 -11.69 -17.16 30.66
CA ASN A 134 -10.98 -15.88 30.65
C ASN A 134 -11.78 -14.71 31.25
N GLY A 135 -13.01 -14.96 31.70
CA GLY A 135 -13.87 -13.97 32.35
C GLY A 135 -14.54 -12.97 31.40
N LEU A 136 -15.53 -12.24 31.93
CA LEU A 136 -16.42 -11.38 31.14
C LEU A 136 -15.70 -10.19 30.49
N ARG A 137 -14.68 -9.63 31.16
CA ARG A 137 -13.87 -8.52 30.62
C ARG A 137 -13.08 -8.93 29.38
N ALA A 138 -12.46 -10.12 29.38
CA ALA A 138 -11.72 -10.62 28.22
C ALA A 138 -12.66 -10.93 27.04
N LEU A 139 -13.84 -11.49 27.32
CA LEU A 139 -14.87 -11.69 26.31
C LEU A 139 -15.34 -10.37 25.69
N ILE A 140 -15.62 -9.35 26.51
CA ILE A 140 -16.02 -8.04 26.01
C ILE A 140 -14.92 -7.41 25.14
N LYS A 141 -13.64 -7.56 25.52
CA LYS A 141 -12.50 -7.07 24.72
C LYS A 141 -12.37 -7.82 23.39
N LYS A 142 -12.46 -9.16 23.40
CA LYS A 142 -12.40 -10.02 22.20
C LYS A 142 -13.59 -9.80 21.27
N SER A 143 -14.79 -9.67 21.82
CA SER A 143 -16.01 -9.34 21.07
C SER A 143 -15.94 -7.92 20.53
N LYS A 144 -15.38 -6.94 21.26
CA LYS A 144 -15.10 -5.59 20.72
C LYS A 144 -14.16 -5.65 19.50
N HIS A 145 -13.08 -6.41 19.54
CA HIS A 145 -12.18 -6.57 18.38
C HIS A 145 -12.89 -7.24 17.19
N LYS A 146 -13.72 -8.26 17.44
CA LYS A 146 -14.48 -8.95 16.40
C LYS A 146 -15.62 -8.09 15.82
N ILE A 147 -16.19 -7.19 16.63
CA ILE A 147 -17.23 -6.22 16.22
C ILE A 147 -16.61 -4.98 15.57
N GLN A 148 -15.38 -4.59 15.92
CA GLN A 148 -14.64 -3.51 15.25
C GLN A 148 -14.31 -3.84 13.78
N GLY A 149 -14.28 -5.11 13.39
CA GLY A 149 -14.26 -5.56 11.99
C GLY A 149 -15.63 -5.57 11.28
N ILE A 150 -16.70 -5.10 11.93
CA ILE A 150 -18.04 -4.95 11.34
C ILE A 150 -18.28 -3.51 10.85
N ASP A 151 -17.56 -2.54 11.42
CA ASP A 151 -17.60 -1.11 11.07
C ASP A 151 -16.47 -0.66 10.12
N ASN A 152 -15.69 -1.60 9.58
CA ASN A 152 -14.57 -1.32 8.67
C ASN A 152 -14.85 -1.98 7.33
N ASP A 153 -15.60 -1.27 6.50
CA ASP A 153 -15.10 -0.66 5.26
C ASP A 153 -16.27 0.13 4.71
N TYR A 154 -16.10 1.45 4.56
CA TYR A 154 -17.07 2.24 3.80
C TYR A 154 -17.11 1.59 2.40
N ASP A 155 -18.29 1.17 1.94
CA ASP A 155 -18.40 0.52 0.64
C ASP A 155 -17.87 1.51 -0.42
N TYR A 156 -16.90 1.09 -1.23
CA TYR A 156 -16.25 2.01 -2.15
C TYR A 156 -17.25 2.60 -3.16
N GLY A 157 -18.26 1.83 -3.58
CA GLY A 157 -19.33 2.35 -4.42
C GLY A 157 -20.10 3.48 -3.74
N GLU A 158 -20.47 3.31 -2.47
CA GLU A 158 -21.09 4.39 -1.69
C GLU A 158 -20.16 5.60 -1.52
N TRP A 159 -18.86 5.37 -1.27
CA TRP A 159 -17.87 6.44 -1.14
C TRP A 159 -17.71 7.22 -2.46
N TYR A 160 -17.61 6.51 -3.57
CA TYR A 160 -17.46 7.08 -4.90
C TYR A 160 -18.68 7.89 -5.31
N GLU A 161 -19.90 7.38 -5.05
CA GLU A 161 -21.13 8.12 -5.33
C GLU A 161 -21.23 9.44 -4.58
N LEU A 162 -20.61 9.56 -3.41
CA LEU A 162 -20.56 10.78 -2.60
C LEU A 162 -19.44 11.75 -2.97
N THR A 163 -18.44 11.29 -3.72
CA THR A 163 -17.22 12.05 -4.02
C THR A 163 -17.04 12.35 -5.50
N LYS A 164 -17.70 11.61 -6.38
CA LYS A 164 -17.74 11.92 -7.80
C LYS A 164 -18.39 13.31 -8.01
N PRO A 165 -17.94 14.08 -9.01
CA PRO A 165 -18.54 15.38 -9.28
C PRO A 165 -20.03 15.28 -9.58
N THR A 166 -20.77 16.23 -9.03
CA THR A 166 -22.17 16.49 -9.36
C THR A 166 -22.32 17.07 -10.76
N GLU A 167 -23.52 17.01 -11.34
CA GLU A 167 -23.77 17.60 -12.66
C GLU A 167 -23.59 19.13 -12.67
N GLU A 168 -23.82 19.79 -11.53
CA GLU A 168 -23.56 21.21 -11.34
C GLU A 168 -22.05 21.51 -11.44
N GLU A 169 -21.21 20.77 -10.70
CA GLU A 169 -19.75 20.89 -10.78
C GLU A 169 -19.24 20.56 -12.20
N LEU A 170 -19.76 19.53 -12.86
CA LEU A 170 -19.39 19.21 -14.25
C LEU A 170 -19.79 20.34 -15.21
N SER A 171 -20.93 20.99 -15.00
CA SER A 171 -21.35 22.15 -15.78
C SER A 171 -20.43 23.35 -15.55
N GLU A 172 -20.02 23.61 -14.31
CA GLU A 172 -19.05 24.65 -13.98
C GLU A 172 -17.69 24.39 -14.62
N GLN A 173 -17.22 23.14 -14.63
CA GLN A 173 -15.99 22.74 -15.32
C GLN A 173 -16.04 23.05 -16.81
N ARG A 174 -17.17 22.74 -17.50
CA ARG A 174 -17.36 23.05 -18.92
C ARG A 174 -17.34 24.55 -19.22
N ALA A 175 -17.77 25.38 -18.26
CA ALA A 175 -17.79 26.83 -18.40
C ALA A 175 -16.46 27.50 -18.01
N THR A 176 -15.58 26.77 -17.34
CA THR A 176 -14.32 27.31 -16.82
C THR A 176 -13.29 27.46 -17.94
N VAL A 177 -12.61 28.61 -17.96
CA VAL A 177 -11.50 28.90 -18.86
C VAL A 177 -10.27 29.20 -18.00
N PHE A 178 -9.22 28.39 -18.16
CA PHE A 178 -7.95 28.58 -17.46
C PHE A 178 -7.09 29.65 -18.16
N GLU A 179 -6.12 30.22 -17.44
CA GLU A 179 -5.15 31.16 -18.00
C GLU A 179 -4.31 30.48 -19.10
N TYR A 180 -3.86 29.27 -18.84
CA TYR A 180 -3.25 28.39 -19.82
C TYR A 180 -4.19 27.23 -20.13
N MET A 181 -4.53 27.05 -21.41
CA MET A 181 -5.38 25.95 -21.89
C MET A 181 -4.51 24.90 -22.59
N PRO A 182 -3.78 24.04 -21.86
CA PRO A 182 -2.87 23.05 -22.45
C PRO A 182 -3.62 22.07 -23.35
N LYS A 183 -3.07 21.79 -24.53
CA LYS A 183 -3.61 20.73 -25.37
C LYS A 183 -3.15 19.36 -24.85
N LEU A 184 -4.09 18.47 -24.50
CA LEU A 184 -3.78 17.14 -24.00
C LEU A 184 -3.85 16.10 -25.12
N SER A 185 -2.78 15.34 -25.37
CA SER A 185 -2.76 14.24 -26.34
C SER A 185 -2.90 12.90 -25.62
N ILE A 186 -4.06 12.25 -25.76
CA ILE A 186 -4.31 10.93 -25.22
C ILE A 186 -3.74 9.88 -26.17
N VAL A 187 -2.72 9.16 -25.72
CA VAL A 187 -1.98 8.15 -26.48
C VAL A 187 -2.48 6.76 -26.09
N ILE A 188 -3.01 6.02 -27.07
CA ILE A 188 -3.64 4.71 -26.85
C ILE A 188 -3.01 3.66 -27.77
N PRO A 189 -2.19 2.73 -27.24
CA PRO A 189 -1.79 1.54 -27.98
C PRO A 189 -2.96 0.57 -28.06
N ALA A 190 -3.21 -0.02 -29.23
CA ALA A 190 -4.25 -1.04 -29.41
C ALA A 190 -3.68 -2.31 -30.05
N TYR A 191 -4.16 -3.47 -29.61
CA TYR A 191 -3.82 -4.77 -30.21
C TYR A 191 -4.90 -5.80 -29.94
N LYS A 192 -5.55 -6.29 -31.00
CA LYS A 192 -6.68 -7.23 -30.94
C LYS A 192 -7.77 -6.77 -29.95
N THR A 193 -7.98 -5.46 -29.90
CA THR A 193 -8.88 -4.82 -28.95
C THR A 193 -10.34 -5.14 -29.27
N PRO A 194 -11.15 -5.61 -28.31
CA PRO A 194 -12.59 -5.75 -28.50
C PRO A 194 -13.27 -4.41 -28.81
N GLU A 195 -14.09 -4.38 -29.87
CA GLU A 195 -14.80 -3.16 -30.32
C GLU A 195 -15.63 -2.50 -29.21
N ARG A 196 -16.18 -3.29 -28.27
CA ARG A 196 -16.91 -2.76 -27.11
C ARG A 196 -16.01 -1.89 -26.23
N TYR A 197 -14.87 -2.40 -25.81
CA TYR A 197 -14.01 -1.72 -24.84
C TYR A 197 -13.39 -0.46 -25.43
N LEU A 198 -12.95 -0.51 -26.69
CA LEU A 198 -12.48 0.69 -27.37
C LEU A 198 -13.56 1.78 -27.42
N LYS A 199 -14.81 1.43 -27.76
CA LYS A 199 -15.89 2.42 -27.78
C LYS A 199 -16.14 3.02 -26.41
N GLU A 200 -16.12 2.20 -25.36
CA GLU A 200 -16.27 2.69 -23.98
C GLU A 200 -15.14 3.68 -23.63
N MET A 201 -13.89 3.35 -23.94
CA MET A 201 -12.74 4.25 -23.76
C MET A 201 -12.92 5.57 -24.55
N LEU A 202 -13.15 5.50 -25.86
CA LEU A 202 -13.28 6.70 -26.70
C LEU A 202 -14.49 7.56 -26.32
N ASN A 203 -15.60 6.93 -25.91
CA ASN A 203 -16.77 7.67 -25.41
C ASN A 203 -16.51 8.34 -24.06
N SER A 204 -15.68 7.73 -23.19
CA SER A 204 -15.29 8.36 -21.93
C SER A 204 -14.44 9.62 -22.14
N ILE A 205 -13.65 9.66 -23.23
CA ILE A 205 -12.91 10.86 -23.65
C ILE A 205 -13.87 11.90 -24.25
N LEU A 206 -14.85 11.49 -25.06
CA LEU A 206 -15.87 12.40 -25.57
C LEU A 206 -16.69 13.07 -24.46
N ALA A 207 -16.87 12.39 -23.34
CA ALA A 207 -17.65 12.88 -22.20
C ALA A 207 -16.92 13.94 -21.34
N GLN A 208 -15.62 14.16 -21.58
CA GLN A 208 -14.78 15.04 -20.77
C GLN A 208 -15.33 16.48 -20.73
N THR A 209 -15.20 17.13 -19.58
CA THR A 209 -15.59 18.53 -19.38
C THR A 209 -14.58 19.52 -19.94
N TYR A 210 -13.30 19.13 -20.02
CA TYR A 210 -12.25 19.86 -20.71
C TYR A 210 -12.24 19.51 -22.21
N GLU A 211 -12.18 20.50 -23.10
CA GLU A 211 -12.37 20.28 -24.54
C GLU A 211 -11.08 20.33 -25.40
N ASN A 212 -9.98 20.89 -24.89
CA ASN A 212 -8.73 21.05 -25.65
C ASN A 212 -7.87 19.78 -25.59
N TRP A 213 -8.33 18.73 -26.25
CA TRP A 213 -7.63 17.44 -26.31
C TRP A 213 -7.60 16.86 -27.73
N GLU A 214 -6.75 15.86 -27.93
CA GLU A 214 -6.79 14.97 -29.09
C GLU A 214 -6.49 13.53 -28.68
N VAL A 215 -6.92 12.57 -29.50
CA VAL A 215 -6.67 11.15 -29.29
C VAL A 215 -5.80 10.62 -30.40
N CYS A 216 -4.76 9.87 -30.05
CA CYS A 216 -3.83 9.23 -30.96
C CYS A 216 -3.85 7.72 -30.72
N VAL A 217 -4.46 6.95 -31.62
CA VAL A 217 -4.55 5.48 -31.49
C VAL A 217 -3.62 4.78 -32.48
N ALA A 218 -2.72 3.92 -31.99
CA ALA A 218 -1.91 3.06 -32.85
C ALA A 218 -2.38 1.60 -32.73
N ASP A 219 -2.99 1.08 -33.80
CA ASP A 219 -3.49 -0.29 -33.85
C ASP A 219 -2.44 -1.23 -34.46
N GLY A 220 -1.83 -2.06 -33.60
CA GLY A 220 -0.88 -3.11 -33.96
C GLY A 220 -1.53 -4.42 -34.40
N SER A 221 -2.86 -4.47 -34.57
CA SER A 221 -3.55 -5.68 -35.02
C SER A 221 -3.21 -6.02 -36.48
N PRO A 222 -3.20 -7.31 -36.86
CA PRO A 222 -3.07 -7.71 -38.26
C PRO A 222 -4.13 -7.03 -39.14
N ALA A 223 -3.78 -6.76 -40.39
CA ALA A 223 -4.68 -6.12 -41.35
C ALA A 223 -6.02 -6.89 -41.47
N GLY A 224 -7.14 -6.19 -41.27
CA GLY A 224 -8.48 -6.77 -41.30
C GLY A 224 -8.97 -7.42 -39.99
N GLU A 225 -8.09 -7.61 -39.00
CA GLU A 225 -8.42 -8.13 -37.66
C GLU A 225 -8.48 -7.04 -36.58
N GLY A 226 -8.19 -5.79 -36.94
CA GLY A 226 -8.15 -4.65 -36.03
C GLY A 226 -9.46 -3.88 -35.89
N ILE A 227 -9.35 -2.69 -35.31
CA ILE A 227 -10.44 -1.78 -34.95
C ILE A 227 -10.62 -0.63 -35.94
N GLU A 228 -10.00 -0.70 -37.11
CA GLU A 228 -9.97 0.37 -38.12
C GLU A 228 -11.36 0.91 -38.46
N ARG A 229 -12.37 0.04 -38.63
CA ARG A 229 -13.74 0.46 -38.92
C ARG A 229 -14.30 1.37 -37.83
N VAL A 230 -13.98 1.09 -36.57
CA VAL A 230 -14.43 1.88 -35.42
C VAL A 230 -13.69 3.20 -35.41
N LEU A 231 -12.35 3.17 -35.45
CA LEU A 231 -11.51 4.36 -35.44
C LEU A 231 -11.85 5.35 -36.56
N ARG A 232 -12.05 4.85 -37.78
CA ARG A 232 -12.47 5.64 -38.94
C ARG A 232 -13.78 6.40 -38.67
N ARG A 233 -14.78 5.75 -38.06
CA ARG A 233 -16.07 6.38 -37.74
C ARG A 233 -15.93 7.49 -36.70
N TYR A 234 -15.00 7.38 -35.76
CA TYR A 234 -14.74 8.46 -34.80
C TYR A 234 -14.00 9.62 -35.48
N ALA A 235 -12.94 9.34 -36.25
CA ALA A 235 -12.17 10.35 -36.99
C ALA A 235 -13.00 11.12 -38.03
N GLU A 236 -13.94 10.46 -38.71
CA GLU A 236 -14.88 11.11 -39.64
C GLU A 236 -15.86 12.06 -38.94
N LYS A 237 -16.18 11.80 -37.67
CA LYS A 237 -17.12 12.61 -36.87
C LYS A 237 -16.45 13.75 -36.12
N ASP A 238 -15.23 13.54 -35.65
CA ASP A 238 -14.48 14.49 -34.84
C ASP A 238 -12.99 14.40 -35.20
N GLN A 239 -12.45 15.50 -35.71
CA GLN A 239 -11.07 15.60 -36.19
C GLN A 239 -10.02 15.49 -35.07
N ARG A 240 -10.44 15.55 -33.80
CA ARG A 240 -9.56 15.28 -32.65
C ARG A 240 -9.14 13.82 -32.55
N PHE A 241 -9.83 12.88 -33.21
CA PHE A 241 -9.44 11.48 -33.26
C PHE A 241 -8.51 11.20 -34.44
N LYS A 242 -7.26 10.89 -34.12
CA LYS A 242 -6.22 10.44 -35.05
C LYS A 242 -5.92 8.96 -34.81
N TYR A 243 -5.60 8.24 -35.88
CA TYR A 243 -5.18 6.86 -35.74
C TYR A 243 -4.22 6.41 -36.84
N VAL A 244 -3.44 5.38 -36.54
CA VAL A 244 -2.58 4.67 -37.49
C VAL A 244 -2.80 3.16 -37.36
N ILE A 245 -2.88 2.47 -38.49
CA ILE A 245 -2.90 1.00 -38.55
C ILE A 245 -1.48 0.56 -38.89
N LEU A 246 -0.82 -0.11 -37.95
CA LEU A 246 0.57 -0.53 -38.12
C LEU A 246 0.69 -1.76 -39.04
N GLY A 247 -0.36 -2.59 -39.10
CA GLY A 247 -0.42 -3.81 -39.91
C GLY A 247 0.33 -5.00 -39.30
N GLU A 248 1.15 -4.78 -38.28
CA GLU A 248 1.86 -5.78 -37.49
C GLU A 248 1.98 -5.32 -36.03
N ASN A 249 2.15 -6.28 -35.11
CA ASN A 249 2.32 -5.98 -33.69
C ASN A 249 3.79 -5.66 -33.40
N LYS A 250 4.09 -4.40 -33.03
CA LYS A 250 5.44 -3.94 -32.69
C LYS A 250 5.78 -4.07 -31.20
N GLY A 251 4.97 -4.84 -30.47
CA GLY A 251 5.02 -4.90 -29.01
C GLY A 251 4.37 -3.68 -28.38
N ILE A 252 4.18 -3.71 -27.05
CA ILE A 252 3.51 -2.62 -26.33
C ILE A 252 4.30 -1.31 -26.46
N SER A 253 5.62 -1.33 -26.28
CA SER A 253 6.45 -0.14 -26.46
C SER A 253 6.38 0.44 -27.88
N GLY A 254 6.46 -0.41 -28.90
CA GLY A 254 6.43 0.02 -30.30
C GLY A 254 5.09 0.61 -30.72
N ASN A 255 3.98 0.01 -30.26
CA ASN A 255 2.64 0.51 -30.53
C ASN A 255 2.42 1.85 -29.80
N THR A 256 2.82 1.96 -28.52
CA THR A 256 2.69 3.22 -27.76
C THR A 256 3.51 4.34 -28.39
N ASN A 257 4.76 4.07 -28.81
CA ASN A 257 5.59 5.06 -29.48
C ASN A 257 4.96 5.55 -30.79
N ALA A 258 4.39 4.66 -31.60
CA ALA A 258 3.71 5.07 -32.83
C ALA A 258 2.47 5.96 -32.58
N ALA A 259 1.80 5.78 -31.43
CA ALA A 259 0.74 6.67 -30.99
C ALA A 259 1.31 8.02 -30.48
N MET A 260 2.42 8.01 -29.75
CA MET A 260 3.12 9.24 -29.31
C MET A 260 3.62 10.07 -30.49
N ASP A 261 4.10 9.44 -31.58
CA ASP A 261 4.58 10.14 -32.77
C ASP A 261 3.49 10.99 -33.48
N MET A 262 2.21 10.71 -33.22
CA MET A 262 1.07 11.48 -33.75
C MET A 262 0.63 12.65 -32.84
N ALA A 263 1.08 12.64 -31.58
CA ALA A 263 0.69 13.61 -30.57
C ALA A 263 1.28 14.99 -30.87
N VAL A 264 0.46 16.03 -30.80
CA VAL A 264 0.90 17.43 -30.95
C VAL A 264 0.47 18.32 -29.79
N GLY A 265 -0.08 17.73 -28.73
CA GLY A 265 -0.45 18.43 -27.51
C GLY A 265 0.76 18.77 -26.65
N ASP A 266 0.57 19.76 -25.78
CA ASP A 266 1.58 20.23 -24.83
C ASP A 266 1.92 19.16 -23.78
N PHE A 267 0.96 18.26 -23.50
CA PHE A 267 1.11 17.13 -22.60
C PHE A 267 0.62 15.83 -23.25
N ILE A 268 1.28 14.74 -22.91
CA ILE A 268 0.93 13.37 -23.31
C ILE A 268 0.25 12.69 -22.13
N VAL A 269 -0.93 12.15 -22.37
CA VAL A 269 -1.75 11.39 -21.40
C VAL A 269 -1.75 9.93 -21.84
N LEU A 270 -1.29 9.02 -20.99
CA LEU A 270 -1.29 7.58 -21.29
C LEU A 270 -2.63 6.95 -20.92
N ALA A 271 -3.22 6.19 -21.84
CA ALA A 271 -4.42 5.41 -21.54
C ALA A 271 -4.45 4.10 -22.33
N ASP A 272 -5.02 3.06 -21.71
CA ASP A 272 -5.16 1.77 -22.34
C ASP A 272 -6.50 1.65 -23.08
N HIS A 273 -6.49 0.84 -24.14
CA HIS A 273 -7.57 0.77 -25.11
C HIS A 273 -8.89 0.19 -24.57
N ASP A 274 -8.86 -0.40 -23.38
CA ASP A 274 -9.97 -1.08 -22.72
C ASP A 274 -10.39 -0.47 -21.38
N ASP A 275 -9.77 0.63 -20.97
CA ASP A 275 -10.10 1.34 -19.75
C ASP A 275 -11.11 2.47 -19.98
N THR A 276 -11.40 3.27 -18.95
CA THR A 276 -12.24 4.47 -19.07
C THR A 276 -11.75 5.58 -18.15
N LEU A 277 -12.05 6.84 -18.52
CA LEU A 277 -11.77 8.02 -17.71
C LEU A 277 -13.09 8.60 -17.17
N PRO A 278 -13.15 9.06 -15.90
CA PRO A 278 -14.30 9.81 -15.42
C PRO A 278 -14.38 11.17 -16.12
N PRO A 279 -15.58 11.79 -16.26
CA PRO A 279 -15.78 12.99 -17.09
C PRO A 279 -14.95 14.24 -16.71
N HIS A 280 -14.38 14.27 -15.51
CA HIS A 280 -13.61 15.39 -14.99
C HIS A 280 -12.09 15.18 -15.09
N ALA A 281 -11.62 14.02 -15.57
CA ALA A 281 -10.20 13.65 -15.56
C ALA A 281 -9.30 14.68 -16.25
N LEU A 282 -9.61 15.05 -17.50
CA LEU A 282 -8.80 16.00 -18.26
C LEU A 282 -8.88 17.44 -17.72
N PHE A 283 -10.01 17.79 -17.08
CA PHE A 283 -10.17 19.08 -16.42
C PHE A 283 -9.24 19.21 -15.21
N GLU A 284 -9.19 18.18 -14.36
CA GLU A 284 -8.31 18.17 -13.19
C GLU A 284 -6.83 18.18 -13.59
N VAL A 285 -6.46 17.52 -14.69
CA VAL A 285 -5.10 17.60 -15.25
C VAL A 285 -4.78 19.04 -15.70
N ALA A 286 -5.67 19.67 -16.48
CA ALA A 286 -5.47 21.06 -16.91
C ALA A 286 -5.42 22.03 -15.72
N LYS A 287 -6.24 21.80 -14.70
CA LYS A 287 -6.22 22.56 -13.44
C LYS A 287 -4.86 22.42 -12.73
N ALA A 288 -4.37 21.19 -12.55
CA ALA A 288 -3.08 20.94 -11.91
C ALA A 288 -1.92 21.62 -12.66
N ILE A 289 -1.93 21.62 -14.00
CA ILE A 289 -0.93 22.33 -14.82
C ILE A 289 -0.95 23.85 -14.56
N ASN A 290 -2.12 24.44 -14.33
CA ASN A 290 -2.24 25.87 -14.03
C ASN A 290 -1.86 26.21 -12.57
N GLU A 291 -2.19 25.34 -11.63
CA GLU A 291 -1.81 25.49 -10.22
C GLU A 291 -0.31 25.25 -10.00
N HIS A 292 0.29 24.40 -10.84
CA HIS A 292 1.70 24.04 -10.84
C HIS A 292 2.32 24.23 -12.23
N PRO A 293 2.67 25.46 -12.64
CA PRO A 293 3.26 25.72 -13.96
C PRO A 293 4.60 25.02 -14.21
N GLY A 294 5.25 24.48 -13.17
CA GLY A 294 6.46 23.67 -13.26
C GLY A 294 6.21 22.16 -13.41
N ALA A 295 4.95 21.72 -13.39
CA ALA A 295 4.57 20.30 -13.48
C ALA A 295 4.96 19.73 -14.85
N ASP A 296 5.99 18.88 -14.84
CA ASP A 296 6.41 18.12 -16.02
C ASP A 296 5.83 16.70 -16.01
N VAL A 297 5.49 16.19 -14.83
CA VAL A 297 4.87 14.88 -14.64
C VAL A 297 3.68 15.05 -13.70
N ILE A 298 2.54 14.48 -14.08
CA ILE A 298 1.33 14.45 -13.26
C ILE A 298 0.84 13.01 -13.19
N TYR A 299 0.42 12.57 -12.02
CA TYR A 299 -0.28 11.30 -11.86
C TYR A 299 -1.49 11.43 -10.94
N SER A 300 -2.43 10.49 -11.05
CA SER A 300 -3.65 10.47 -10.24
C SER A 300 -3.80 9.18 -9.42
N ASP A 301 -4.78 9.20 -8.52
CA ASP A 301 -5.34 7.95 -7.98
C ASP A 301 -6.11 7.21 -9.09
N GLU A 302 -6.31 5.91 -8.87
CA GLU A 302 -7.02 5.01 -9.78
C GLU A 302 -7.90 4.04 -8.98
N ASP A 303 -8.89 3.46 -9.64
CA ASP A 303 -9.61 2.30 -9.13
C ASP A 303 -9.69 1.22 -10.21
N LYS A 304 -10.33 0.11 -9.86
CA LYS A 304 -10.61 -0.97 -10.80
C LYS A 304 -12.08 -0.99 -11.16
N MET A 305 -12.35 -1.33 -12.41
CA MET A 305 -13.69 -1.64 -12.89
C MET A 305 -13.79 -3.09 -13.33
N ASP A 306 -15.01 -3.63 -13.22
CA ASP A 306 -15.31 -4.94 -13.72
C ASP A 306 -15.34 -5.00 -15.26
N MET A 307 -15.49 -6.20 -15.80
CA MET A 307 -15.53 -6.46 -17.23
C MET A 307 -16.63 -5.74 -17.97
N ASP A 308 -17.72 -5.41 -17.27
CA ASP A 308 -18.90 -4.81 -17.86
C ASP A 308 -18.95 -3.29 -17.66
N GLY A 309 -18.03 -2.74 -16.87
CA GLY A 309 -18.02 -1.33 -16.47
C GLY A 309 -19.11 -0.99 -15.45
N GLY A 310 -19.72 -2.00 -14.82
CA GLY A 310 -20.90 -1.84 -13.96
C GLY A 310 -20.58 -1.59 -12.49
N ALA A 311 -19.38 -1.96 -12.04
CA ALA A 311 -18.94 -1.80 -10.66
C ALA A 311 -17.48 -1.34 -10.58
N LEU A 312 -17.22 -0.42 -9.64
CA LEU A 312 -15.89 0.06 -9.27
C LEU A 312 -15.47 -0.55 -7.93
N PHE A 313 -14.19 -0.89 -7.78
CA PHE A 313 -13.64 -1.55 -6.59
C PHE A 313 -12.12 -1.34 -6.47
N ASP A 314 -11.53 -1.77 -5.34
CA ASP A 314 -10.09 -1.69 -5.03
C ASP A 314 -9.42 -0.34 -5.38
N PRO A 315 -9.88 0.79 -4.80
CA PRO A 315 -9.26 2.09 -5.06
C PRO A 315 -7.83 2.13 -4.53
N HIS A 316 -6.92 2.62 -5.37
CA HIS A 316 -5.54 2.89 -5.01
C HIS A 316 -5.35 4.39 -4.77
N PHE A 317 -5.47 4.77 -3.50
CA PHE A 317 -5.21 6.11 -2.98
C PHE A 317 -3.71 6.24 -2.67
N LYS A 318 -2.99 6.85 -3.60
CA LYS A 318 -1.53 6.95 -3.67
C LYS A 318 -1.03 8.10 -2.79
N PRO A 319 0.20 8.02 -2.26
CA PRO A 319 0.86 9.19 -1.69
C PRO A 319 1.26 10.17 -2.79
N ASP A 320 1.67 11.38 -2.39
CA ASP A 320 2.49 12.24 -3.23
C ASP A 320 3.84 11.56 -3.57
N PHE A 321 4.63 12.19 -4.44
CA PHE A 321 5.78 11.53 -5.06
C PHE A 321 6.74 10.93 -4.04
N ASN A 322 6.91 9.60 -4.11
CA ASN A 322 7.64 8.78 -3.16
C ASN A 322 8.62 7.91 -3.95
N ILE A 323 9.87 8.37 -4.07
CA ILE A 323 10.86 7.75 -4.94
C ILE A 323 11.25 6.36 -4.45
N ASP A 324 11.27 6.14 -3.13
CA ASP A 324 11.64 4.84 -2.59
C ASP A 324 10.50 3.83 -2.67
N LEU A 325 9.23 4.26 -2.58
CA LEU A 325 8.09 3.42 -2.95
C LEU A 325 8.13 3.08 -4.44
N LEU A 326 8.43 4.06 -5.30
CA LEU A 326 8.60 3.83 -6.74
C LEU A 326 9.74 2.84 -7.01
N ARG A 327 10.76 2.73 -6.16
CA ARG A 327 11.82 1.70 -6.30
C ARG A 327 11.45 0.33 -5.75
N SER A 328 10.34 0.22 -5.02
CA SER A 328 9.80 -1.04 -4.53
C SER A 328 8.63 -1.55 -5.36
N VAL A 329 7.85 -0.68 -5.99
CA VAL A 329 6.69 -1.04 -6.82
C VAL A 329 6.33 0.12 -7.75
N ASN A 330 5.87 -0.18 -8.96
CA ASN A 330 5.28 0.85 -9.83
C ASN A 330 3.91 1.24 -9.27
N TYR A 331 3.88 2.15 -8.28
CA TYR A 331 2.63 2.59 -7.66
C TYR A 331 1.93 3.70 -8.46
N ILE A 332 2.64 4.34 -9.40
CA ILE A 332 2.14 5.46 -10.20
C ILE A 332 1.13 4.99 -11.25
N CYS A 333 1.46 3.94 -12.02
CA CYS A 333 0.58 3.33 -13.03
C CYS A 333 -0.27 4.36 -13.82
N HIS A 334 -1.58 4.43 -13.54
CA HIS A 334 -2.53 5.27 -14.24
C HIS A 334 -3.21 6.29 -13.29
N LEU A 335 -3.72 7.42 -13.76
CA LEU A 335 -3.44 8.07 -15.02
C LEU A 335 -2.03 8.68 -14.94
N PHE A 336 -1.19 8.49 -15.96
CA PHE A 336 0.11 9.13 -16.06
C PHE A 336 0.10 10.17 -17.18
N VAL A 337 0.57 11.37 -16.87
CA VAL A 337 0.66 12.51 -17.78
C VAL A 337 2.07 13.09 -17.71
N VAL A 338 2.62 13.44 -18.86
CA VAL A 338 3.97 14.00 -18.98
C VAL A 338 4.00 15.15 -19.98
N SER A 339 4.76 16.20 -19.71
CA SER A 339 4.97 17.29 -20.66
C SER A 339 5.60 16.74 -21.93
N HIS A 340 5.14 17.22 -23.09
CA HIS A 340 5.62 16.75 -24.39
C HIS A 340 7.13 16.99 -24.53
N ASP A 341 7.61 18.14 -24.04
CA ASP A 341 9.03 18.48 -24.04
C ASP A 341 9.86 17.50 -23.19
N LEU A 342 9.38 17.13 -21.99
CA LEU A 342 10.08 16.14 -21.17
C LEU A 342 10.09 14.77 -21.86
N ALA A 343 8.94 14.31 -22.38
CA ALA A 343 8.83 13.04 -23.09
C ALA A 343 9.80 12.98 -24.29
N ALA A 344 9.91 14.06 -25.05
CA ALA A 344 10.87 14.19 -26.15
C ALA A 344 12.33 14.14 -25.68
N ARG A 345 12.66 14.78 -24.54
CA ARG A 345 14.00 14.75 -23.95
C ARG A 345 14.41 13.37 -23.47
N VAL A 346 13.51 12.65 -22.80
CA VAL A 346 13.83 11.34 -22.19
C VAL A 346 13.71 10.19 -23.19
N GLY A 347 13.04 10.42 -24.33
CA GLY A 347 12.73 9.42 -25.34
C GLY A 347 11.51 8.55 -24.99
N GLY A 348 10.92 7.90 -25.99
CA GLY A 348 9.73 7.06 -25.80
C GLY A 348 9.97 5.77 -25.00
N PHE A 349 9.04 4.83 -25.14
CA PHE A 349 9.07 3.51 -24.52
C PHE A 349 10.15 2.63 -25.14
N ARG A 350 10.79 1.80 -24.30
CA ARG A 350 11.95 1.00 -24.67
C ARG A 350 11.61 -0.50 -24.65
N GLN A 351 11.69 -1.15 -25.81
CA GLN A 351 11.25 -2.54 -26.01
C GLN A 351 11.99 -3.55 -25.12
N GLU A 352 13.22 -3.28 -24.69
CA GLU A 352 13.95 -4.17 -23.78
C GLU A 352 13.32 -4.29 -22.37
N PHE A 353 12.35 -3.42 -22.06
CA PHE A 353 11.53 -3.44 -20.85
C PHE A 353 10.09 -3.87 -21.10
N ASP A 354 9.72 -4.39 -22.27
CA ASP A 354 8.35 -4.88 -22.53
C ASP A 354 7.88 -5.84 -21.39
N GLY A 355 6.72 -5.52 -20.82
CA GLY A 355 6.18 -6.08 -19.57
C GLY A 355 6.23 -5.13 -18.37
N ALA A 356 7.17 -4.17 -18.38
CA ALA A 356 7.32 -3.09 -17.39
C ALA A 356 7.88 -1.81 -18.06
N GLN A 357 7.53 -1.59 -19.33
CA GLN A 357 8.03 -0.49 -20.15
C GLN A 357 7.57 0.88 -19.64
N ASP A 358 6.38 0.93 -19.05
CA ASP A 358 5.82 2.05 -18.32
C ASP A 358 6.66 2.40 -17.11
N TYR A 359 7.10 1.39 -16.35
CA TYR A 359 7.91 1.58 -15.17
C TYR A 359 9.27 2.23 -15.49
N ASP A 360 9.94 1.77 -16.56
CA ASP A 360 11.17 2.42 -17.04
C ASP A 360 10.92 3.85 -17.54
N PHE A 361 9.81 4.08 -18.26
CA PHE A 361 9.47 5.40 -18.77
C PHE A 361 9.18 6.38 -17.62
N ILE A 362 8.39 5.96 -16.62
CA ILE A 362 8.09 6.75 -15.41
C ILE A 362 9.38 7.12 -14.66
N PHE A 363 10.32 6.20 -14.48
CA PHE A 363 11.62 6.54 -13.90
C PHE A 363 12.35 7.61 -14.71
N ARG A 364 12.47 7.45 -16.03
CA ARG A 364 13.17 8.44 -16.86
C ARG A 364 12.49 9.81 -16.85
N CYS A 365 11.15 9.84 -16.85
CA CYS A 365 10.39 11.07 -16.72
C CYS A 365 10.63 11.73 -15.37
N THR A 366 10.47 11.01 -14.26
CA THR A 366 10.65 11.57 -12.91
C THR A 366 12.10 11.99 -12.63
N GLU A 367 13.09 11.33 -13.23
CA GLU A 367 14.50 11.75 -13.18
C GLU A 367 14.74 13.11 -13.86
N GLY A 368 13.98 13.43 -14.92
CA GLY A 368 14.13 14.64 -15.73
C GLY A 368 13.09 15.72 -15.47
N ALA A 369 12.14 15.48 -14.56
CA ALA A 369 11.05 16.39 -14.25
C ALA A 369 11.52 17.53 -13.34
N SER A 370 11.03 18.73 -13.60
CA SER A 370 11.19 19.87 -12.69
C SER A 370 10.32 19.70 -11.46
N GLU A 371 9.08 19.25 -11.67
CA GLU A 371 8.09 18.98 -10.62
C GLU A 371 7.26 17.75 -11.01
N VAL A 372 6.97 16.90 -10.01
CA VAL A 372 6.08 15.74 -10.12
C VAL A 372 4.87 16.01 -9.24
N CYS A 373 3.69 16.16 -9.85
CA CYS A 373 2.46 16.48 -9.15
C CYS A 373 1.54 15.26 -9.05
N HIS A 374 0.92 15.10 -7.89
CA HIS A 374 -0.09 14.10 -7.64
C HIS A 374 -1.46 14.78 -7.53
N ILE A 375 -2.45 14.26 -8.25
CA ILE A 375 -3.86 14.65 -8.09
C ILE A 375 -4.55 13.56 -7.26
N PRO A 376 -4.89 13.81 -5.98
CA PRO A 376 -5.49 12.81 -5.07
C PRO A 376 -6.98 12.59 -5.35
N LYS A 377 -7.31 12.29 -6.61
CA LYS A 377 -8.63 11.99 -7.15
C LYS A 377 -8.53 10.77 -8.05
N VAL A 378 -9.55 9.93 -8.03
CA VAL A 378 -9.65 8.79 -8.95
C VAL A 378 -9.98 9.32 -10.34
N LEU A 379 -8.97 9.41 -11.20
CA LEU A 379 -9.10 9.92 -12.57
C LEU A 379 -8.90 8.83 -13.65
N TYR A 380 -8.89 7.57 -13.23
CA TYR A 380 -8.71 6.42 -14.10
C TYR A 380 -9.44 5.19 -13.55
N HIS A 381 -10.17 4.49 -14.40
CA HIS A 381 -10.85 3.24 -14.07
C HIS A 381 -10.20 2.09 -14.85
N TRP A 382 -9.51 1.19 -14.15
CA TRP A 382 -8.75 0.09 -14.76
C TRP A 382 -9.56 -1.20 -14.87
N ARG A 383 -9.77 -1.70 -16.09
CA ARG A 383 -10.57 -2.90 -16.36
C ARG A 383 -9.83 -4.20 -16.02
N CYS A 384 -10.50 -5.04 -15.24
CA CYS A 384 -9.95 -6.34 -14.82
C CYS A 384 -10.47 -7.53 -15.64
N HIS A 385 -9.66 -8.08 -16.57
CA HIS A 385 -9.92 -9.31 -17.34
C HIS A 385 -8.79 -10.33 -17.29
N GLN A 386 -9.01 -11.59 -17.74
CA GLN A 386 -8.02 -12.68 -17.70
C GLN A 386 -6.71 -12.40 -18.46
N ASN A 387 -6.73 -11.52 -19.46
CA ASN A 387 -5.52 -11.10 -20.18
C ASN A 387 -4.86 -9.85 -19.54
N SER A 388 -5.55 -9.17 -18.61
CA SER A 388 -4.99 -8.08 -17.82
C SER A 388 -4.00 -8.62 -16.80
N THR A 389 -2.90 -7.90 -16.63
CA THR A 389 -1.88 -8.20 -15.62
C THR A 389 -2.46 -8.13 -14.20
N ALA A 390 -3.53 -7.34 -13.99
CA ALA A 390 -4.24 -7.24 -12.71
C ALA A 390 -4.87 -8.55 -12.23
N SER A 391 -5.16 -9.51 -13.12
CA SER A 391 -5.91 -10.73 -12.78
C SER A 391 -5.08 -12.03 -12.80
N ASN A 392 -3.90 -12.05 -13.44
CA ASN A 392 -3.09 -13.26 -13.56
C ASN A 392 -1.55 -13.02 -13.53
N PRO A 393 -0.99 -12.58 -12.38
CA PRO A 393 0.44 -12.29 -12.22
C PRO A 393 1.35 -13.47 -12.53
N GLU A 394 0.98 -14.69 -12.12
CA GLU A 394 1.82 -15.89 -12.22
C GLU A 394 2.13 -16.31 -13.68
N SER A 395 1.27 -15.92 -14.63
CA SER A 395 1.44 -16.23 -16.05
C SER A 395 2.44 -15.32 -16.78
N LYS A 396 2.96 -14.27 -16.13
CA LYS A 396 3.78 -13.22 -16.76
C LYS A 396 5.09 -12.93 -15.99
N LEU A 397 5.83 -13.98 -15.59
CA LEU A 397 7.12 -13.84 -14.89
C LEU A 397 8.11 -12.86 -15.57
N TYR A 398 8.11 -12.81 -16.90
CA TYR A 398 8.95 -11.91 -17.69
C TYR A 398 8.72 -10.42 -17.35
N ALA A 399 7.51 -10.03 -16.94
CA ALA A 399 7.17 -8.66 -16.58
C ALA A 399 7.85 -8.23 -15.27
N PHE A 400 7.96 -9.15 -14.30
CA PHE A 400 8.65 -8.86 -13.03
C PHE A 400 10.16 -8.77 -13.23
N GLU A 401 10.72 -9.63 -14.08
CA GLU A 401 12.13 -9.49 -14.47
C GLU A 401 12.38 -8.16 -15.20
N ALA A 402 11.46 -7.74 -16.07
CA ALA A 402 11.54 -6.43 -16.73
C ALA A 402 11.49 -5.27 -15.72
N GLY A 403 10.64 -5.35 -14.69
CA GLY A 403 10.59 -4.33 -13.63
C GLY A 403 11.87 -4.27 -12.80
N SER A 404 12.44 -5.42 -12.41
CA SER A 404 13.77 -5.45 -11.76
C SER A 404 14.86 -4.80 -12.63
N ARG A 405 14.85 -5.07 -13.95
CA ARG A 405 15.76 -4.41 -14.89
C ARG A 405 15.50 -2.91 -14.99
N ALA A 406 14.25 -2.46 -14.96
CA ALA A 406 13.89 -1.03 -15.01
C ALA A 406 14.45 -0.28 -13.78
N ILE A 407 14.30 -0.85 -12.58
CA ILE A 407 14.85 -0.29 -11.34
C ILE A 407 16.39 -0.26 -11.39
N MET A 408 17.04 -1.34 -11.85
CA MET A 408 18.50 -1.36 -12.01
C MET A 408 18.98 -0.33 -13.05
N ALA A 409 18.23 -0.11 -14.12
CA ALA A 409 18.52 0.91 -15.12
C ALA A 409 18.37 2.32 -14.53
N HIS A 410 17.35 2.56 -13.70
CA HIS A 410 17.19 3.79 -12.92
C HIS A 410 18.42 4.03 -12.03
N TYR A 411 18.81 3.07 -11.19
CA TYR A 411 19.98 3.20 -10.32
C TYR A 411 21.25 3.58 -11.07
N LYS A 412 21.48 2.97 -12.23
CA LYS A 412 22.61 3.32 -13.10
C LYS A 412 22.54 4.77 -13.59
N ARG A 413 21.37 5.28 -13.95
CA ARG A 413 21.20 6.67 -14.44
C ARG A 413 21.41 7.70 -13.33
N VAL A 414 20.92 7.41 -12.11
CA VAL A 414 21.04 8.33 -10.97
C VAL A 414 22.30 8.13 -10.12
N GLY A 415 23.20 7.22 -10.52
CA GLY A 415 24.49 7.01 -9.83
C GLY A 415 24.37 6.28 -8.48
N ILE A 416 23.30 5.52 -8.26
CA ILE A 416 23.12 4.67 -7.08
C ILE A 416 23.76 3.31 -7.33
N GLU A 417 24.61 2.86 -6.41
CA GLU A 417 25.25 1.54 -6.47
C GLU A 417 24.38 0.49 -5.78
N ALA A 418 23.61 -0.27 -6.56
CA ALA A 418 22.92 -1.48 -6.10
C ALA A 418 23.62 -2.74 -6.63
N GLU A 419 23.68 -3.78 -5.81
CA GLU A 419 24.19 -5.09 -6.21
C GLU A 419 23.19 -5.81 -7.11
N ARG A 420 21.91 -5.80 -6.72
CA ARG A 420 20.81 -6.42 -7.44
C ARG A 420 19.45 -5.92 -6.94
N VAL A 421 18.43 -6.17 -7.74
CA VAL A 421 17.01 -6.02 -7.37
C VAL A 421 16.35 -7.39 -7.46
N GLU A 422 15.89 -7.91 -6.32
CA GLU A 422 15.26 -9.22 -6.22
C GLU A 422 13.75 -9.11 -5.92
N LYS A 423 13.03 -10.24 -6.04
CA LYS A 423 11.61 -10.30 -5.69
C LYS A 423 11.45 -10.05 -4.18
N GLY A 424 10.56 -9.13 -3.82
CA GLY A 424 10.16 -8.86 -2.44
C GLY A 424 9.11 -9.85 -1.93
N VAL A 425 8.18 -9.36 -1.11
CA VAL A 425 7.15 -10.20 -0.47
C VAL A 425 6.19 -10.85 -1.49
N ASP A 426 5.94 -10.18 -2.61
CA ASP A 426 5.05 -10.65 -3.67
C ASP A 426 5.58 -10.26 -5.06
N TYR A 427 4.99 -10.82 -6.11
CA TYR A 427 5.28 -10.44 -7.48
C TYR A 427 4.90 -8.98 -7.76
N GLY A 428 5.79 -8.24 -8.40
CA GLY A 428 5.64 -6.79 -8.61
C GLY A 428 6.11 -5.93 -7.44
N ILE A 429 6.49 -6.56 -6.32
CA ILE A 429 7.18 -5.91 -5.21
C ILE A 429 8.67 -6.28 -5.27
N TYR A 430 9.54 -5.30 -5.12
CA TYR A 430 10.98 -5.42 -5.32
C TYR A 430 11.76 -5.06 -4.07
N HIS A 431 12.80 -5.86 -3.80
CA HIS A 431 13.81 -5.60 -2.77
C HIS A 431 15.11 -5.21 -3.45
N SER A 432 15.57 -3.98 -3.18
CA SER A 432 16.86 -3.50 -3.67
C SER A 432 17.97 -3.78 -2.65
N ILE A 433 18.99 -4.51 -3.07
CA ILE A 433 20.19 -4.78 -2.27
C ILE A 433 21.25 -3.77 -2.67
N TYR A 434 21.52 -2.80 -1.79
CA TYR A 434 22.50 -1.74 -2.03
C TYR A 434 23.92 -2.22 -1.75
N LYS A 435 24.88 -1.73 -2.54
CA LYS A 435 26.30 -2.00 -2.30
C LYS A 435 26.81 -1.08 -1.20
N ILE A 436 27.29 -1.66 -0.11
CA ILE A 436 27.90 -0.89 0.98
C ILE A 436 29.28 -0.39 0.54
N LYS A 437 29.50 0.92 0.68
CA LYS A 437 30.79 1.58 0.44
C LYS A 437 31.64 1.52 1.70
N GLY A 438 32.81 0.86 1.59
CA GLY A 438 33.75 0.72 2.70
C GLY A 438 33.20 -0.14 3.85
N GLU A 439 33.72 0.10 5.04
CA GLU A 439 33.28 -0.52 6.28
C GLU A 439 33.21 0.57 7.37
N PRO A 440 32.30 1.56 7.24
CA PRO A 440 32.25 2.69 8.17
C PRO A 440 31.85 2.25 9.59
N LEU A 441 32.43 2.88 10.60
CA LEU A 441 32.03 2.61 11.98
C LEU A 441 30.60 3.13 12.22
N VAL A 442 29.74 2.27 12.78
CA VAL A 442 28.40 2.65 13.25
C VAL A 442 28.40 2.74 14.78
N SER A 443 28.02 3.89 15.32
CA SER A 443 27.82 4.08 16.76
C SER A 443 26.38 3.79 17.14
N VAL A 444 26.16 2.70 17.89
CA VAL A 444 24.86 2.31 18.43
C VAL A 444 24.63 3.03 19.76
N ILE A 445 23.66 3.95 19.82
CA ILE A 445 23.35 4.74 21.02
C ILE A 445 22.15 4.12 21.73
N ILE A 446 22.36 3.68 22.98
CA ILE A 446 21.35 2.93 23.76
C ILE A 446 21.16 3.57 25.14
N PRO A 447 20.09 4.34 25.38
CA PRO A 447 19.69 4.73 26.73
C PRO A 447 19.29 3.53 27.58
N ASN A 448 19.74 3.44 28.84
CA ASN A 448 19.35 2.35 29.74
C ASN A 448 19.30 2.75 31.22
N LYS A 449 18.19 2.37 31.88
CA LYS A 449 17.99 2.48 33.33
C LYS A 449 17.37 1.20 33.85
N ASP A 450 18.03 0.49 34.76
CA ASP A 450 17.52 -0.66 35.53
C ASP A 450 16.89 -1.80 34.71
N HIS A 451 17.23 -1.91 33.43
CA HIS A 451 16.73 -2.92 32.48
C HIS A 451 17.87 -3.82 31.95
N ARG A 452 18.72 -4.32 32.87
CA ARG A 452 19.93 -5.08 32.49
C ARG A 452 19.65 -6.33 31.64
N GLN A 453 18.49 -6.97 31.78
CA GLN A 453 18.15 -8.19 31.04
C GLN A 453 17.82 -7.87 29.58
N ASP A 454 17.00 -6.83 29.37
CA ASP A 454 16.64 -6.36 28.04
C ASP A 454 17.90 -5.83 27.32
N LEU A 455 18.72 -5.02 28.00
CA LEU A 455 19.98 -4.50 27.46
C LEU A 455 20.96 -5.62 27.05
N ASP A 456 21.09 -6.66 27.87
CA ASP A 456 21.96 -7.82 27.56
C ASP A 456 21.47 -8.57 26.33
N LEU A 457 20.16 -8.82 26.24
CA LEU A 457 19.56 -9.42 25.06
C LEU A 457 19.81 -8.57 23.81
N CYS A 458 19.62 -7.24 23.89
CA CYS A 458 19.85 -6.31 22.79
C CYS A 458 21.32 -6.34 22.30
N ILE A 459 22.29 -6.09 23.19
CA ILE A 459 23.72 -6.04 22.80
C ILE A 459 24.21 -7.40 22.30
N ARG A 460 23.87 -8.49 22.99
CA ARG A 460 24.34 -9.84 22.59
C ARG A 460 23.72 -10.29 21.29
N SER A 461 22.41 -10.13 21.12
CA SER A 461 21.75 -10.54 19.88
C SER A 461 22.35 -9.83 18.66
N ILE A 462 22.68 -8.53 18.76
CA ILE A 462 23.40 -7.81 17.69
C ILE A 462 24.82 -8.35 17.53
N SER A 463 25.58 -8.44 18.62
CA SER A 463 26.99 -8.87 18.57
C SER A 463 27.16 -10.28 17.99
N GLU A 464 26.24 -11.19 18.33
CA GLU A 464 26.27 -12.60 17.94
C GLU A 464 25.62 -12.83 16.56
N ARG A 465 24.46 -12.23 16.27
CA ARG A 465 23.65 -12.56 15.09
C ARG A 465 23.79 -11.58 13.93
N ALA A 466 24.03 -10.30 14.17
CA ALA A 466 24.12 -9.32 13.08
C ALA A 466 25.35 -9.59 12.21
N THR A 467 25.26 -9.42 10.90
CA THR A 467 26.38 -9.70 9.99
C THR A 467 27.38 -8.56 9.90
N TYR A 468 26.95 -7.31 10.03
CA TYR A 468 27.84 -6.16 10.13
C TYR A 468 28.52 -6.07 11.49
N LYS A 469 29.86 -6.00 11.52
CA LYS A 469 30.65 -6.10 12.77
C LYS A 469 31.38 -4.82 13.19
N ASN A 470 31.54 -3.84 12.31
CA ASN A 470 32.24 -2.59 12.66
C ASN A 470 31.33 -1.64 13.46
N LEU A 471 31.09 -2.00 14.72
CA LEU A 471 30.16 -1.36 15.64
C LEU A 471 30.87 -0.91 16.92
N GLU A 472 30.45 0.23 17.46
CA GLU A 472 30.62 0.55 18.87
C GLU A 472 29.26 0.77 19.53
N PHE A 473 29.13 0.38 20.79
CA PHE A 473 27.92 0.59 21.58
C PHE A 473 28.19 1.65 22.64
N ILE A 474 27.35 2.68 22.66
CA ILE A 474 27.38 3.74 23.66
C ILE A 474 26.10 3.60 24.47
N VAL A 475 26.24 2.92 25.61
CA VAL A 475 25.16 2.76 26.58
C VAL A 475 25.13 4.01 27.44
N VAL A 476 24.03 4.77 27.36
CA VAL A 476 23.82 5.97 28.17
C VAL A 476 23.04 5.58 29.41
N GLU A 477 23.76 5.39 30.51
CA GLU A 477 23.19 5.14 31.82
C GLU A 477 22.50 6.41 32.32
N ASN A 478 21.19 6.34 32.61
CA ASN A 478 20.37 7.50 32.93
C ASN A 478 19.59 7.37 34.25
N ASN A 479 20.32 7.37 35.36
CA ASN A 479 19.83 7.36 36.74
C ASN A 479 19.28 6.00 37.19
N SER A 480 20.02 4.93 36.90
CA SER A 480 19.87 3.60 37.49
C SER A 480 20.01 3.62 39.00
N THR A 481 19.23 2.77 39.66
CA THR A 481 19.20 2.64 41.13
C THR A 481 19.61 1.24 41.61
N GLU A 482 19.54 0.23 40.74
CA GLU A 482 19.85 -1.15 41.10
C GLU A 482 21.37 -1.42 41.07
N PRO A 483 21.99 -1.87 42.18
CA PRO A 483 23.41 -2.25 42.21
C PRO A 483 23.79 -3.28 41.14
N GLU A 484 22.87 -4.20 40.83
CA GLU A 484 23.02 -5.23 39.81
C GLU A 484 23.21 -4.65 38.41
N THR A 485 22.62 -3.49 38.13
CA THR A 485 22.76 -2.79 36.84
C THR A 485 24.18 -2.24 36.68
N PHE A 486 24.75 -1.64 37.73
CA PHE A 486 26.13 -1.16 37.70
C PHE A 486 27.15 -2.30 37.62
N ALA A 487 26.91 -3.40 38.36
CA ALA A 487 27.74 -4.61 38.24
C ALA A 487 27.68 -5.19 36.82
N TYR A 488 26.51 -5.16 36.19
CA TYR A 488 26.33 -5.58 34.80
C TYR A 488 27.10 -4.68 33.81
N TYR A 489 27.06 -3.36 33.97
CA TYR A 489 27.83 -2.43 33.14
C TYR A 489 29.34 -2.68 33.19
N GLU A 490 29.89 -3.01 34.35
CA GLU A 490 31.29 -3.40 34.46
C GLU A 490 31.59 -4.72 33.75
N LYS A 491 30.67 -5.69 33.86
CA LYS A 491 30.80 -7.00 33.20
C LYS A 491 30.77 -6.86 31.68
N ILE A 492 29.76 -6.20 31.13
CA ILE A 492 29.54 -6.15 29.68
C ILE A 492 30.65 -5.39 28.94
N GLN A 493 31.21 -4.34 29.54
CA GLN A 493 32.35 -3.61 28.97
C GLN A 493 33.66 -4.43 28.97
N LYS A 494 33.84 -5.34 29.94
CA LYS A 494 34.97 -6.27 29.97
C LYS A 494 34.82 -7.38 28.92
N GLU A 495 33.57 -7.80 28.68
CA GLU A 495 33.25 -8.87 27.75
C GLU A 495 33.26 -8.40 26.29
N PHE A 496 32.74 -7.20 26.02
CA PHE A 496 32.69 -6.58 24.71
C PHE A 496 33.48 -5.26 24.72
N PRO A 497 34.73 -5.24 24.22
CA PRO A 497 35.59 -4.06 24.24
C PRO A 497 35.07 -2.86 23.44
N ASN A 498 34.12 -3.10 22.53
CA ASN A 498 33.44 -2.08 21.76
C ASN A 498 32.17 -1.53 22.46
N VAL A 499 31.88 -1.96 23.68
CA VAL A 499 30.82 -1.38 24.54
C VAL A 499 31.44 -0.35 25.48
N ARG A 500 30.83 0.83 25.53
CA ARG A 500 31.18 1.93 26.44
C ARG A 500 29.94 2.42 27.16
N VAL A 501 30.01 2.47 28.48
CA VAL A 501 28.94 3.04 29.32
C VAL A 501 29.31 4.48 29.69
N VAL A 502 28.41 5.42 29.43
CA VAL A 502 28.54 6.83 29.80
C VAL A 502 27.38 7.23 30.72
N ARG A 503 27.64 8.09 31.70
CA ARG A 503 26.67 8.44 32.75
C ARG A 503 26.03 9.80 32.49
N TRP A 504 24.70 9.83 32.52
CA TRP A 504 23.88 11.02 32.48
C TRP A 504 23.38 11.34 33.90
N GLU A 505 23.85 12.45 34.47
CA GLU A 505 23.58 12.82 35.88
C GLU A 505 22.52 13.93 36.03
N ARG A 506 21.69 14.14 34.99
CA ARG A 506 20.58 15.12 35.03
C ARG A 506 19.22 14.40 35.02
N GLU A 507 18.14 15.17 35.08
CA GLU A 507 16.79 14.64 34.97
C GLU A 507 16.55 13.89 33.65
N PHE A 508 15.57 12.99 33.65
CA PHE A 508 15.26 12.20 32.46
C PHE A 508 14.73 13.10 31.34
N ASN A 509 15.42 13.07 30.20
CA ASN A 509 14.99 13.67 28.95
C ASN A 509 15.56 12.82 27.81
N TYR A 510 14.70 12.08 27.09
CA TYR A 510 15.14 11.12 26.07
C TYR A 510 15.99 11.79 24.99
N SER A 511 15.59 12.97 24.54
CA SER A 511 16.31 13.78 23.56
C SER A 511 17.70 14.17 24.07
N ALA A 512 17.78 14.73 25.28
CA ALA A 512 19.05 15.16 25.86
C ALA A 512 20.00 13.98 26.13
N ILE A 513 19.47 12.84 26.56
CA ILE A 513 20.22 11.60 26.80
C ILE A 513 20.82 11.07 25.49
N ASN A 514 20.05 11.03 24.40
CA ASN A 514 20.56 10.62 23.10
C ASN A 514 21.58 11.61 22.54
N ASN A 515 21.31 12.92 22.61
CA ASN A 515 22.25 13.96 22.23
C ASN A 515 23.58 13.82 22.99
N PHE A 516 23.52 13.58 24.30
CA PHE A 516 24.69 13.34 25.14
C PHE A 516 25.46 12.08 24.68
N GLY A 517 24.77 10.97 24.42
CA GLY A 517 25.38 9.75 23.86
C GLY A 517 26.15 10.01 22.56
N VAL A 518 25.58 10.81 21.65
CA VAL A 518 26.22 11.18 20.38
C VAL A 518 27.53 11.93 20.56
N THR A 519 27.72 12.68 21.67
CA THR A 519 29.00 13.36 21.95
C THR A 519 30.17 12.40 22.15
N PHE A 520 29.90 11.13 22.46
CA PHE A 520 30.90 10.07 22.60
C PHE A 520 31.06 9.20 21.35
N ALA A 521 30.16 9.34 20.37
CA ALA A 521 30.16 8.59 19.12
C ALA A 521 31.37 8.93 18.25
N LYS A 522 32.05 7.92 17.74
CA LYS A 522 33.16 8.02 16.78
C LYS A 522 32.73 7.61 15.37
N GLY A 523 31.64 6.86 15.25
CA GLY A 523 31.07 6.40 14.00
C GLY A 523 30.62 7.53 13.09
N GLU A 524 30.68 7.25 11.79
CA GLU A 524 30.15 8.12 10.74
C GLU A 524 28.61 8.06 10.69
N TYR A 525 28.07 6.92 11.13
CA TYR A 525 26.64 6.65 11.22
C TYR A 525 26.25 6.44 12.69
N LEU A 526 25.09 6.97 13.04
CA LEU A 526 24.46 6.83 14.34
C LEU A 526 23.28 5.87 14.19
N LEU A 527 23.22 4.84 15.03
CA LEU A 527 22.05 3.97 15.17
C LEU A 527 21.45 4.21 16.55
N PHE A 528 20.36 4.97 16.64
CA PHE A 528 19.60 5.09 17.87
C PHE A 528 18.76 3.85 18.05
N LEU A 529 18.83 3.27 19.24
CA LEU A 529 18.24 1.98 19.51
C LEU A 529 17.76 1.92 20.96
N ASN A 530 16.52 1.47 21.16
CA ASN A 530 16.03 1.20 22.51
C ASN A 530 16.72 -0.06 23.07
N ASN A 531 16.83 -0.13 24.40
CA ASN A 531 17.48 -1.24 25.09
C ASN A 531 16.69 -2.55 25.04
N ASP A 532 15.41 -2.53 24.66
CA ASP A 532 14.48 -3.66 24.63
C ASP A 532 14.13 -4.12 23.20
N THR A 533 15.08 -3.96 22.29
CA THR A 533 14.99 -4.47 20.90
C THR A 533 15.77 -5.76 20.70
N GLU A 534 15.31 -6.60 19.77
CA GLU A 534 16.03 -7.81 19.34
C GLU A 534 15.95 -7.95 17.81
N PRO A 535 17.09 -8.03 17.09
CA PRO A 535 17.08 -8.21 15.65
C PRO A 535 16.47 -9.55 15.26
N ILE A 536 15.62 -9.53 14.24
CA ILE A 536 15.10 -10.74 13.59
C ILE A 536 15.97 -11.05 12.36
N GLU A 537 16.21 -10.04 11.53
CA GLU A 537 17.01 -10.16 10.31
C GLU A 537 18.50 -9.88 10.60
N PRO A 538 19.42 -10.84 10.37
CA PRO A 538 20.86 -10.66 10.57
C PRO A 538 21.48 -9.47 9.81
N LYS A 539 20.95 -9.14 8.63
CA LYS A 539 21.48 -8.07 7.76
C LYS A 539 20.85 -6.69 8.00
N PHE A 540 20.09 -6.49 9.08
CA PHE A 540 19.35 -5.24 9.29
C PHE A 540 20.22 -3.98 9.27
N ILE A 541 21.50 -4.08 9.71
CA ILE A 541 22.43 -2.94 9.71
C ILE A 541 22.85 -2.60 8.28
N GLU A 542 23.16 -3.59 7.45
CA GLU A 542 23.47 -3.40 6.04
C GLU A 542 22.26 -2.84 5.27
N GLU A 543 21.06 -3.34 5.55
CA GLU A 543 19.80 -2.84 5.00
C GLU A 543 19.58 -1.35 5.30
N MET A 544 19.90 -0.91 6.52
CA MET A 544 19.83 0.51 6.90
C MET A 544 20.98 1.32 6.31
N LEU A 545 22.20 0.79 6.37
CA LEU A 545 23.41 1.49 5.94
C LEU A 545 23.42 1.73 4.43
N GLY A 546 22.97 0.76 3.62
CA GLY A 546 22.94 0.89 2.16
C GLY A 546 22.07 2.07 1.71
N LEU A 547 20.91 2.25 2.34
CA LEU A 547 20.05 3.41 2.12
C LEU A 547 20.67 4.69 2.71
N CYS A 548 21.15 4.63 3.96
CA CYS A 548 21.69 5.78 4.67
C CYS A 548 22.99 6.31 4.03
N GLN A 549 23.68 5.53 3.20
CA GLN A 549 24.84 5.96 2.43
C GLN A 549 24.48 6.85 1.23
N ARG A 550 23.24 6.81 0.75
CA ARG A 550 22.80 7.71 -0.32
C ARG A 550 22.82 9.16 0.12
N ASP A 551 23.06 10.08 -0.80
CA ASP A 551 23.20 11.50 -0.47
C ASP A 551 21.88 12.21 -0.23
N ASP A 552 20.80 11.72 -0.84
CA ASP A 552 19.42 12.20 -0.67
C ASP A 552 18.79 11.73 0.65
N VAL A 553 19.28 10.65 1.27
CA VAL A 553 18.73 10.08 2.52
C VAL A 553 19.41 10.66 3.76
N GLY A 554 18.61 11.10 4.72
CA GLY A 554 19.07 11.59 6.02
C GLY A 554 18.83 10.62 7.17
N ILE A 555 17.72 9.87 7.12
CA ILE A 555 17.33 8.91 8.16
C ILE A 555 16.80 7.62 7.51
N VAL A 556 17.10 6.48 8.13
CA VAL A 556 16.48 5.19 7.81
C VAL A 556 15.85 4.59 9.07
N GLY A 557 14.59 4.17 9.01
CA GLY A 557 13.87 3.50 10.09
C GLY A 557 13.61 2.03 9.81
N ALA A 558 13.61 1.21 10.86
CA ALA A 558 13.35 -0.22 10.78
C ALA A 558 11.85 -0.56 10.82
N ARG A 559 11.48 -1.80 10.47
CA ARG A 559 10.20 -2.39 10.86
C ARG A 559 10.31 -3.01 12.24
N LEU A 560 9.39 -2.63 13.12
CA LEU A 560 9.35 -3.16 14.49
C LEU A 560 8.07 -3.99 14.69
N LEU A 561 8.25 -5.17 15.26
CA LEU A 561 7.16 -6.07 15.65
C LEU A 561 7.03 -6.14 17.17
N TYR A 562 5.79 -6.33 17.62
CA TYR A 562 5.50 -6.83 18.95
C TYR A 562 5.87 -8.32 19.07
N GLN A 563 5.90 -8.83 20.31
CA GLN A 563 6.21 -10.24 20.61
C GLN A 563 5.27 -11.25 19.95
N ASP A 564 4.05 -10.82 19.62
CA ASP A 564 3.02 -11.63 18.99
C ASP A 564 3.03 -11.55 17.46
N ASP A 565 4.16 -11.11 16.87
CA ASP A 565 4.36 -10.98 15.43
C ASP A 565 3.46 -9.95 14.74
N THR A 566 2.80 -9.08 15.50
CA THR A 566 2.06 -7.95 14.96
C THR A 566 2.94 -6.71 14.81
N ILE A 567 2.63 -5.86 13.83
CA ILE A 567 3.38 -4.65 13.54
C ILE A 567 3.17 -3.63 14.66
N GLN A 568 4.27 -3.04 15.13
CA GLN A 568 4.29 -1.88 16.00
C GLN A 568 4.70 -0.61 15.22
N HIS A 569 5.65 -0.74 14.30
CA HIS A 569 6.11 0.38 13.48
C HIS A 569 6.38 -0.05 12.04
N ALA A 570 5.77 0.66 11.10
CA ALA A 570 5.97 0.53 9.67
C ALA A 570 5.91 1.91 8.96
N GLY A 571 6.55 2.91 9.58
CA GLY A 571 6.41 4.33 9.25
C GLY A 571 5.53 5.10 10.25
N VAL A 572 5.65 6.43 10.22
CA VAL A 572 4.82 7.38 10.97
C VAL A 572 4.25 8.41 10.00
N VAL A 573 2.96 8.69 10.16
CA VAL A 573 2.26 9.75 9.42
C VAL A 573 1.85 10.84 10.41
N VAL A 574 2.12 12.08 10.02
CA VAL A 574 1.77 13.30 10.75
C VAL A 574 0.29 13.61 10.54
N GLY A 575 -0.40 14.04 11.60
CA GLY A 575 -1.85 14.26 11.63
C GLY A 575 -2.68 13.05 12.11
N PHE A 576 -2.13 11.84 12.14
CA PHE A 576 -2.82 10.68 12.72
C PHE A 576 -3.17 10.90 14.19
N GLY A 577 -4.42 10.63 14.56
CA GLY A 577 -4.91 10.86 15.92
C GLY A 577 -4.79 12.32 16.38
N GLY A 578 -4.63 13.27 15.45
CA GLY A 578 -4.51 14.71 15.72
C GLY A 578 -3.09 15.26 15.71
N ILE A 579 -2.05 14.42 15.75
CA ILE A 579 -0.68 14.94 15.74
C ILE A 579 0.29 14.08 14.94
N ALA A 580 0.41 12.79 15.25
CA ALA A 580 1.19 11.81 14.50
C ALA A 580 0.94 10.40 15.07
N GLY A 581 1.09 9.38 14.23
CA GLY A 581 0.88 8.00 14.63
C GLY A 581 1.56 6.99 13.72
N HIS A 582 1.84 5.81 14.29
CA HIS A 582 2.41 4.69 13.55
C HIS A 582 1.35 4.06 12.64
N THR A 583 1.78 3.64 11.46
CA THR A 583 0.95 2.94 10.47
C THR A 583 0.89 1.44 10.76
N PHE A 584 -0.20 0.78 10.35
CA PHE A 584 -0.36 -0.68 10.37
C PHE A 584 -0.27 -1.36 11.75
N ILE A 585 -0.41 -0.61 12.84
CA ILE A 585 -0.35 -1.15 14.21
C ILE A 585 -1.32 -2.33 14.36
N GLY A 586 -0.81 -3.47 14.86
CA GLY A 586 -1.59 -4.66 15.13
C GLY A 586 -1.84 -5.57 13.93
N LEU A 587 -1.43 -5.18 12.72
CA LEU A 587 -1.47 -6.05 11.55
C LEU A 587 -0.42 -7.16 11.72
N HIS A 588 -0.80 -8.43 11.53
CA HIS A 588 0.15 -9.53 11.67
C HIS A 588 1.15 -9.55 10.51
N LYS A 589 2.42 -9.91 10.77
CA LYS A 589 3.50 -9.89 9.77
C LYS A 589 3.27 -10.73 8.50
N ALA A 590 2.32 -11.67 8.55
CA ALA A 590 1.94 -12.53 7.43
C ALA A 590 0.73 -12.01 6.64
N GLU A 591 0.06 -10.95 7.11
CA GLU A 591 -1.06 -10.34 6.43
C GLU A 591 -0.58 -9.30 5.42
N ASN A 592 -1.30 -9.18 4.30
CA ASN A 592 -1.05 -8.12 3.33
C ASN A 592 -1.54 -6.78 3.90
N SER A 593 -0.67 -5.78 3.82
CA SER A 593 -1.02 -4.40 4.12
C SER A 593 -1.62 -3.70 2.91
N TYR A 594 -2.18 -2.51 3.11
CA TYR A 594 -2.67 -1.65 2.04
C TYR A 594 -1.61 -1.51 0.93
N PHE A 595 -1.88 -2.10 -0.24
CA PHE A 595 -0.98 -2.19 -1.39
C PHE A 595 0.46 -2.60 -1.03
N HIS A 596 0.62 -3.54 -0.09
CA HIS A 596 1.92 -4.03 0.41
C HIS A 596 2.84 -2.93 0.98
N ARG A 597 2.32 -1.75 1.35
CA ARG A 597 3.13 -0.64 1.85
C ARG A 597 3.93 -1.02 3.10
N ALA A 598 3.37 -1.73 4.07
CA ALA A 598 4.14 -2.16 5.25
C ALA A 598 5.32 -3.09 4.91
N MET A 599 5.32 -3.70 3.73
CA MET A 599 6.33 -4.64 3.25
C MET A 599 7.21 -4.04 2.14
N SER A 600 7.06 -2.76 1.85
CA SER A 600 7.79 -2.06 0.78
C SER A 600 8.63 -0.93 1.38
N THR A 601 9.89 -0.83 0.94
CA THR A 601 10.73 0.32 1.26
C THR A 601 10.05 1.58 0.71
N GLN A 602 9.94 2.63 1.52
CA GLN A 602 9.28 3.87 1.09
C GLN A 602 9.66 5.05 1.96
N ASP A 603 9.39 6.24 1.44
CA ASP A 603 9.52 7.49 2.19
C ASP A 603 8.33 7.68 3.12
N TYR A 604 8.59 8.16 4.35
CA TYR A 604 7.59 8.62 5.30
C TYR A 604 8.00 9.97 5.90
N SER A 605 7.05 10.65 6.56
CA SER A 605 7.36 11.92 7.21
C SER A 605 8.22 11.72 8.45
N ALA A 606 8.05 10.58 9.12
CA ALA A 606 8.87 10.21 10.26
C ALA A 606 9.00 8.68 10.43
N VAL A 607 10.01 8.30 11.19
CA VAL A 607 10.24 6.96 11.74
C VAL A 607 10.60 7.08 13.21
N THR A 608 10.48 5.99 13.97
CA THR A 608 10.75 6.07 15.42
C THR A 608 12.21 5.84 15.78
N ALA A 609 12.68 6.53 16.83
CA ALA A 609 14.02 6.34 17.39
C ALA A 609 14.21 5.01 18.15
N ALA A 610 13.17 4.18 18.29
CA ALA A 610 13.33 2.83 18.83
C ALA A 610 14.30 1.98 17.99
N CYS A 611 14.39 2.23 16.68
CA CYS A 611 15.49 1.79 15.82
C CYS A 611 15.57 2.69 14.58
N MET A 612 16.46 3.69 14.60
CA MET A 612 16.70 4.59 13.48
C MET A 612 18.19 4.83 13.22
N MET A 613 18.58 4.85 11.95
CA MET A 613 19.94 5.16 11.52
C MET A 613 20.00 6.54 10.87
N SER A 614 21.04 7.31 11.14
CA SER A 614 21.29 8.60 10.49
C SER A 614 22.78 8.89 10.33
N LYS A 615 23.16 9.65 9.30
CA LYS A 615 24.52 10.18 9.18
C LYS A 615 24.78 11.13 10.35
N LYS A 616 25.92 10.98 11.02
CA LYS A 616 26.33 11.88 12.11
C LYS A 616 26.41 13.34 11.66
N SER A 617 26.86 13.57 10.42
CA SER A 617 26.93 14.91 9.83
C SER A 617 25.55 15.56 9.68
N ILE A 618 24.53 14.81 9.27
CA ILE A 618 23.14 15.31 9.16
C ILE A 618 22.56 15.58 10.54
N PHE A 619 22.77 14.66 11.49
CA PHE A 619 22.34 14.84 12.88
C PHE A 619 22.89 16.15 13.46
N GLN A 620 24.18 16.43 13.25
CA GLN A 620 24.83 17.65 13.69
C GLN A 620 24.33 18.90 12.93
N GLN A 621 24.14 18.79 11.62
CA GLN A 621 23.67 19.88 10.77
C GLN A 621 22.31 20.42 11.23
N VAL A 622 21.38 19.54 11.60
CA VAL A 622 20.02 19.93 11.99
C VAL A 622 19.85 20.14 13.50
N GLY A 623 20.93 20.00 14.28
CA GLY A 623 20.92 20.23 15.72
C GLY A 623 20.37 19.08 16.58
N GLY A 624 20.35 17.85 16.06
CA GLY A 624 19.95 16.65 16.80
C GLY A 624 18.49 16.65 17.28
N PHE A 625 18.22 15.91 18.37
CA PHE A 625 16.89 15.90 18.99
C PHE A 625 16.64 17.20 19.77
N THR A 626 15.42 17.73 19.73
CA THR A 626 15.08 18.90 20.56
C THR A 626 14.87 18.48 22.01
N GLU A 627 15.57 19.13 22.94
CA GLU A 627 15.42 18.86 24.38
C GLU A 627 14.09 19.38 24.95
N GLU A 628 13.34 20.20 24.20
CA GLU A 628 11.99 20.65 24.56
C GLU A 628 10.94 19.52 24.51
N LEU A 629 11.21 18.48 23.70
CA LEU A 629 10.40 17.27 23.60
C LEU A 629 11.13 16.15 24.36
N ALA A 630 10.79 15.97 25.63
CA ALA A 630 11.51 15.08 26.52
C ALA A 630 11.11 13.60 26.34
N VAL A 631 9.88 13.32 25.92
CA VAL A 631 9.34 11.94 25.86
C VAL A 631 8.63 11.61 24.56
N ALA A 632 7.65 12.42 24.13
CA ALA A 632 6.89 12.19 22.91
C ALA A 632 7.37 13.12 21.77
N PHE A 633 7.17 12.65 20.54
CA PHE A 633 7.39 13.40 19.29
C PHE A 633 8.83 13.88 19.01
N ASN A 634 9.80 13.54 19.86
CA ASN A 634 11.20 13.94 19.66
C ASN A 634 11.81 13.34 18.39
N ASP A 635 11.54 12.08 18.11
CA ASP A 635 11.94 11.36 16.90
C ASP A 635 11.25 11.92 15.66
N ILE A 636 9.97 12.27 15.77
CA ILE A 636 9.21 12.92 14.71
C ILE A 636 9.77 14.32 14.41
N ASP A 637 10.02 15.16 15.42
CA ASP A 637 10.64 16.48 15.25
C ASP A 637 12.04 16.38 14.62
N TYR A 638 12.83 15.36 14.99
CA TYR A 638 14.10 15.09 14.33
C TYR A 638 13.93 14.74 12.85
N CYS A 639 12.98 13.86 12.51
CA CYS A 639 12.65 13.55 11.12
C CYS A 639 12.19 14.78 10.34
N MET A 640 11.35 15.63 10.93
CA MET A 640 10.87 16.87 10.31
C MET A 640 12.01 17.86 10.07
N LYS A 641 12.94 18.01 11.01
CA LYS A 641 14.18 18.80 10.82
C LYS A 641 15.02 18.30 9.65
N VAL A 642 15.19 16.99 9.53
CA VAL A 642 15.94 16.37 8.41
C VAL A 642 15.23 16.59 7.07
N ARG A 643 13.91 16.48 7.04
CA ARG A 643 13.10 16.79 5.84
C ARG A 643 13.18 18.26 5.46
N ALA A 644 13.12 19.17 6.42
CA ALA A 644 13.30 20.60 6.20
C ALA A 644 14.69 20.95 5.62
N ALA A 645 15.69 20.08 5.81
CA ALA A 645 17.00 20.17 5.19
C ALA A 645 17.07 19.52 3.78
N GLY A 646 15.93 19.14 3.19
CA GLY A 646 15.84 18.55 1.86
C GLY A 646 16.30 17.10 1.79
N LYS A 647 16.24 16.35 2.91
CA LYS A 647 16.63 14.94 2.98
C LYS A 647 15.42 14.02 3.18
N LEU A 648 15.52 12.82 2.63
CA LEU A 648 14.51 11.77 2.78
C LEU A 648 14.62 11.07 4.14
N VAL A 649 13.47 10.62 4.62
CA VAL A 649 13.32 9.74 5.77
C VAL A 649 12.72 8.44 5.23
N VAL A 650 13.54 7.40 5.16
CA VAL A 650 13.18 6.15 4.48
C VAL A 650 12.83 5.09 5.52
N TYR A 651 11.67 4.48 5.38
CA TYR A 651 11.31 3.27 6.09
C TYR A 651 11.81 2.05 5.30
N ASN A 652 12.57 1.15 5.95
CA ASN A 652 13.03 -0.09 5.34
C ASN A 652 12.42 -1.32 6.06
N PRO A 653 11.50 -2.08 5.41
CA PRO A 653 10.86 -3.25 6.01
C PRO A 653 11.80 -4.45 6.21
N TYR A 654 12.96 -4.46 5.55
CA TYR A 654 13.96 -5.52 5.62
C TYR A 654 14.91 -5.35 6.82
N ALA A 655 14.99 -4.14 7.39
CA ALA A 655 15.56 -3.94 8.71
C ALA A 655 14.51 -4.33 9.77
N LEU A 656 14.50 -5.60 10.18
CA LEU A 656 13.40 -6.18 10.97
C LEU A 656 13.85 -6.56 12.39
N LEU A 657 13.15 -6.03 13.40
CA LEU A 657 13.42 -6.29 14.81
C LEU A 657 12.11 -6.51 15.60
N TYR A 658 12.20 -7.23 16.70
CA TYR A 658 11.23 -7.13 17.79
C TYR A 658 11.55 -5.90 18.65
N HIS A 659 10.51 -5.25 19.17
CA HIS A 659 10.62 -4.23 20.20
C HIS A 659 9.61 -4.53 21.31
N TYR A 660 10.11 -4.82 22.51
CA TYR A 660 9.34 -5.38 23.62
C TYR A 660 8.65 -4.32 24.50
N GLU A 661 8.24 -3.22 23.87
CA GLU A 661 7.71 -1.98 24.44
C GLU A 661 6.89 -2.14 25.74
N SER A 662 6.99 -1.14 26.60
CA SER A 662 6.32 -1.05 27.92
C SER A 662 6.88 -1.94 29.01
N LYS A 663 7.94 -2.73 28.75
CA LYS A 663 8.75 -3.32 29.83
C LYS A 663 9.43 -2.24 30.68
N SER A 664 9.94 -1.17 30.07
CA SER A 664 10.72 -0.13 30.76
C SER A 664 9.98 1.16 31.11
N ARG A 665 8.89 1.50 30.41
CA ARG A 665 8.23 2.82 30.51
C ARG A 665 6.90 2.84 31.28
N GLY A 666 6.12 1.75 31.27
CA GLY A 666 4.73 1.74 31.75
C GLY A 666 3.77 2.59 30.89
N LEU A 667 2.49 2.69 31.30
CA LEU A 667 1.44 3.43 30.57
C LEU A 667 1.49 4.96 30.81
N GLU A 668 0.89 5.74 29.90
CA GLU A 668 0.71 7.20 29.99
C GLU A 668 -0.58 7.55 30.78
N ASP A 669 -0.62 7.22 32.06
CA ASP A 669 -1.86 7.22 32.86
C ASP A 669 -1.86 8.15 34.09
N THR A 670 -0.74 8.80 34.41
CA THR A 670 -0.69 9.76 35.53
C THR A 670 -1.02 11.20 35.07
N PRO A 671 -1.59 12.04 35.94
CA PRO A 671 -1.89 13.44 35.61
C PRO A 671 -0.67 14.23 35.11
N GLU A 672 0.51 13.98 35.67
CA GLU A 672 1.76 14.64 35.28
C GLU A 672 2.20 14.21 33.88
N LYS A 673 2.08 12.92 33.55
CA LYS A 673 2.38 12.36 32.24
C LYS A 673 1.44 12.91 31.16
N ILE A 674 0.14 12.95 31.44
CA ILE A 674 -0.87 13.55 30.55
C ILE A 674 -0.57 15.05 30.35
N ALA A 675 -0.28 15.79 31.42
CA ALA A 675 0.04 17.21 31.32
C ALA A 675 1.31 17.48 30.51
N ARG A 676 2.34 16.62 30.64
CA ARG A 676 3.55 16.66 29.79
C ARG A 676 3.21 16.36 28.33
N PHE A 677 2.48 15.27 28.07
CA PHE A 677 2.08 14.88 26.72
C PHE A 677 1.33 16.01 26.01
N ASN A 678 0.37 16.66 26.68
CA ASN A 678 -0.36 17.82 26.14
C ASN A 678 0.53 19.07 25.94
N ARG A 679 1.63 19.23 26.68
CA ARG A 679 2.63 20.28 26.39
C ARG A 679 3.43 19.93 25.13
N GLU A 680 3.88 18.68 25.01
CA GLU A 680 4.67 18.21 23.86
C GLU A 680 3.86 18.21 22.56
N ILE A 681 2.55 17.91 22.60
CA ILE A 681 1.63 18.11 21.47
C ILE A 681 1.67 19.56 20.99
N ARG A 682 1.54 20.53 21.91
CA ARG A 682 1.54 21.96 21.57
C ARG A 682 2.88 22.40 20.98
N ILE A 683 3.99 21.99 21.59
CA ILE A 683 5.33 22.29 21.08
C ILE A 683 5.49 21.75 19.66
N PHE A 684 5.07 20.51 19.39
CA PHE A 684 5.14 19.95 18.04
C PHE A 684 4.26 20.71 17.05
N ALA A 685 3.01 21.01 17.43
CA ALA A 685 2.07 21.75 16.59
C ALA A 685 2.55 23.17 16.25
N ASP A 686 3.14 23.87 17.24
CA ASP A 686 3.68 25.21 17.06
C ASP A 686 4.92 25.21 16.14
N ARG A 687 5.72 24.13 16.16
CA ARG A 687 6.92 23.98 15.33
C ARG A 687 6.61 23.57 13.90
N TRP A 688 5.57 22.76 13.69
CA TRP A 688 5.26 22.14 12.41
C TRP A 688 3.79 22.35 11.99
N PRO A 689 3.28 23.60 11.98
CA PRO A 689 1.87 23.86 11.67
C PRO A 689 1.52 23.50 10.22
N GLU A 690 2.45 23.73 9.27
CA GLU A 690 2.16 23.57 7.85
C GLU A 690 1.81 22.13 7.45
N ILE A 691 2.53 21.13 7.98
CA ILE A 691 2.23 19.71 7.67
C ILE A 691 0.94 19.23 8.35
N LEU A 692 0.58 19.81 9.50
CA LEU A 692 -0.69 19.51 10.16
C LEU A 692 -1.87 20.14 9.43
N GLU A 693 -1.68 21.32 8.84
CA GLU A 693 -2.70 22.03 8.05
C GLU A 693 -2.87 21.42 6.66
N LYS A 694 -1.78 21.22 5.92
CA LYS A 694 -1.80 20.72 4.54
C LYS A 694 -1.98 19.20 4.45
N GLY A 695 -1.64 18.47 5.51
CA GLY A 695 -1.60 17.01 5.52
C GLY A 695 -0.22 16.44 5.22
N ASP A 696 -0.04 15.17 5.58
CA ASP A 696 1.20 14.44 5.33
C ASP A 696 1.29 13.99 3.86
N PRO A 697 2.34 14.36 3.10
CA PRO A 697 2.43 14.04 1.68
C PRO A 697 2.52 12.52 1.41
N TYR A 698 2.91 11.72 2.39
CA TYR A 698 2.99 10.26 2.24
C TYR A 698 1.69 9.55 2.62
N TYR A 699 0.61 10.30 2.90
CA TYR A 699 -0.71 9.77 3.24
C TYR A 699 -1.83 10.47 2.46
N ASN A 700 -2.58 9.69 1.68
CA ASN A 700 -3.59 10.24 0.79
C ASN A 700 -4.76 10.88 1.57
N PRO A 701 -5.26 12.07 1.18
CA PRO A 701 -6.31 12.79 1.89
C PRO A 701 -7.67 12.09 1.89
N ASN A 702 -7.90 11.09 1.03
CA ASN A 702 -9.12 10.26 1.00
C ASN A 702 -9.16 9.20 2.11
N LEU A 703 -8.04 8.96 2.80
CA LEU A 703 -7.90 7.98 3.87
C LEU A 703 -8.11 8.63 5.25
N THR A 704 -8.70 7.88 6.19
CA THR A 704 -9.02 8.38 7.53
C THR A 704 -7.76 8.63 8.34
N LEU A 705 -7.75 9.69 9.16
CA LEU A 705 -6.71 9.95 10.16
C LEU A 705 -7.09 9.40 11.55
N ARG A 706 -8.22 8.69 11.67
CA ARG A 706 -8.71 8.11 12.93
C ARG A 706 -8.22 6.69 13.18
N LYS A 707 -7.83 5.97 12.13
CA LYS A 707 -7.41 4.56 12.19
C LYS A 707 -6.13 4.39 11.37
N SER A 708 -5.20 3.60 11.88
CA SER A 708 -3.89 3.33 11.26
C SER A 708 -3.94 2.27 10.14
N ASN A 709 -5.13 1.88 9.68
CA ASN A 709 -5.36 0.77 8.76
C ASN A 709 -5.65 1.19 7.31
N PHE A 710 -5.43 2.46 6.95
CA PHE A 710 -5.65 2.97 5.59
C PHE A 710 -7.10 2.78 5.09
N ALA A 711 -8.07 2.83 6.00
CA ALA A 711 -9.48 2.81 5.62
C ALA A 711 -9.91 4.15 4.99
N LEU A 712 -10.97 4.11 4.18
CA LEU A 712 -11.58 5.32 3.62
C LEU A 712 -12.10 6.25 4.73
N ARG A 713 -12.10 7.56 4.46
CA ARG A 713 -12.78 8.52 5.32
C ARG A 713 -14.27 8.23 5.41
N ASP A 714 -14.80 8.29 6.63
CA ASP A 714 -16.25 8.38 6.84
C ASP A 714 -16.67 9.83 6.59
N LEU A 715 -17.15 10.12 5.38
CA LEU A 715 -17.48 11.46 4.91
C LEU A 715 -18.59 12.15 5.74
N LYS A 716 -19.29 11.40 6.61
CA LYS A 716 -20.24 11.98 7.58
C LYS A 716 -19.55 12.57 8.81
N LYS A 717 -18.27 12.24 9.03
CA LYS A 717 -17.48 12.62 10.22
C LYS A 717 -16.18 13.36 9.89
N GLU A 718 -15.66 13.17 8.67
CA GLU A 718 -14.37 13.70 8.22
C GLU A 718 -14.50 14.13 6.75
N GLY A 719 -14.32 15.42 6.44
CA GLY A 719 -14.19 15.87 5.04
C GLY A 719 -12.88 15.39 4.41
N ILE A 720 -12.82 15.29 3.08
CA ILE A 720 -11.57 14.97 2.37
C ILE A 720 -10.56 16.10 2.61
N GLY A 721 -9.32 15.73 2.94
CA GLY A 721 -8.25 16.70 3.22
C GLY A 721 -8.41 17.47 4.53
N GLU A 722 -9.53 17.35 5.25
CA GLU A 722 -9.67 18.03 6.54
C GLU A 722 -8.66 17.45 7.56
N PRO A 723 -7.95 18.32 8.31
CA PRO A 723 -7.08 17.87 9.38
C PRO A 723 -7.91 17.24 10.50
N TYR A 724 -7.28 16.36 11.28
CA TYR A 724 -7.94 15.77 12.43
C TYR A 724 -8.22 16.85 13.48
N LYS A 725 -9.49 17.00 13.86
CA LYS A 725 -9.91 17.93 14.93
C LYS A 725 -9.63 17.28 16.29
N LEU A 726 -8.59 17.76 16.98
CA LEU A 726 -8.36 17.43 18.39
C LEU A 726 -9.50 18.04 19.22
N GLU A 727 -10.36 17.21 19.80
CA GLU A 727 -11.22 17.63 20.91
C GLU A 727 -10.28 17.78 22.13
N VAL A 728 -9.88 19.02 22.42
CA VAL A 728 -8.99 19.36 23.56
C VAL A 728 -9.77 19.41 24.87
#